data_AF-A0A2N7J9V4-F1
#
_entry.id   AF-A0A2N7J9V4-F1
#
_cell.length_a   1.000
_cell.length_b   1.000
_cell.length_c   1.000
_cell.angle_alpha   90.00
_cell.angle_beta   90.00
_cell.angle_gamma   90.00
#
_symmetry.space_group_name_H-M   'P 1'
#
loop_
_entity.id
_entity.type
_entity.pdbx_description
1 polymer ?
#
loop_
_entity_poly.entity_id
_entity_poly.type
_entity_poly.pdbx_seq_one_letter_code
_entity_poly.pdbx_strand_id
1 'polypeptide(L)'
;MMTKMLTPKKAPPKKAPAKKSPATKAKPRKPRAAAKKTKPRAKKSGNRGWLKILWGITWKAGLALAALLLFVGIYLDSVVKQRFEGQLFDLPTVVYARVLDLSPGTAVNLVQVKNELDVLNYRKVNSPRHPGEYSSSSTKIEMIRRPFEFVDGPEADRHVMLHFNGNELTRIQSLERKGDMGYLRVEPKMLGMLEKSNEEQRLFLKRNQFPEVMVDALLVTEDRNFYQHDGVSPLAIARAMVVNVKAGRTVQGGSTLTQQLAKNLFLSSERTLWRKVREAYIALILDHRYSKDRILEAYLNEVYLGQNGGQAIHGFGLASRLYFGQPIQELRIDQLALLVGMVKGPSYYNPVRYPERVKARRDLVLRLLMQQDILTPKQYEEAASRDLDIQDNPRIASRQPAYFQQVNIELKKYVGERFEAKKGIRVFTSLDPVSQDQLEKSIARKVPELSKTGGNQLEAAAIAVDRNTGEIRAMVGGKRTGYDGFNRALNASRPIGSLVKPAIYLTALEQPQKYTLATTLMDSPLSLKGSKGSVWSPRNFDRKFRGEVPLYVALSKSYNVPTVRLGMQLGIDSVSDTIGKLGVDKNEIRPVPSMFLGSFSLTPFQVAQMYQTITNSGRIAPLSALRSVVDNDGEVLYQSIPRVSQSVDQQAAWLTTYAMKRGVSEGTGRFLQGQFAWAGLAGKTGTSNDSRDSWFVGVDGREVTTIWLGRDDNKPTKLTGSSGALRVYADYLKQRTPEQLLLPWPTGVATASFTRTSDGALELDCDGAVKLPVWDENGNIKKGCESQPKQWLKKLFQW
;
A
#
# COMPACT_ATOMS: atom_id res chain seq x y z
N MET A 1 -38.85 -29.18 36.53
CA MET A 1 -38.76 -28.06 37.51
C MET A 1 -39.21 -26.80 36.77
N MET A 2 -40.30 -26.09 37.09
CA MET A 2 -40.73 -25.48 38.38
C MET A 2 -39.68 -24.52 38.96
N THR A 3 -39.93 -23.26 39.37
CA THR A 3 -41.05 -22.26 39.30
C THR A 3 -40.48 -20.89 39.79
N LYS A 4 -41.06 -19.66 39.71
CA LYS A 4 -42.34 -19.02 39.29
C LYS A 4 -42.03 -17.51 38.98
N MET A 5 -42.69 -16.80 38.05
CA MET A 5 -43.81 -15.81 38.22
C MET A 5 -43.54 -14.58 39.15
N LEU A 6 -44.07 -13.35 38.93
CA LEU A 6 -45.07 -12.81 37.97
C LEU A 6 -44.92 -11.27 37.70
N THR A 7 -45.89 -10.64 37.01
CA THR A 7 -45.82 -9.34 36.29
C THR A 7 -46.80 -8.22 36.75
N PRO A 8 -46.72 -6.95 36.24
CA PRO A 8 -47.41 -5.76 36.81
C PRO A 8 -48.66 -5.24 36.03
N LYS A 9 -49.32 -4.19 36.56
CA LYS A 9 -50.43 -3.34 36.00
C LYS A 9 -50.39 -1.96 36.74
N LYS A 10 -50.88 -0.78 36.33
CA LYS A 10 -51.68 -0.11 35.24
C LYS A 10 -52.74 0.82 35.91
N ALA A 11 -52.98 2.03 35.37
CA ALA A 11 -54.01 3.02 35.79
C ALA A 11 -55.34 2.83 35.00
N PRO A 12 -56.43 3.69 35.02
CA PRO A 12 -56.57 5.18 35.11
C PRO A 12 -57.63 5.59 36.21
N PRO A 13 -58.52 6.64 36.19
CA PRO A 13 -58.82 7.78 35.28
C PRO A 13 -58.98 9.20 35.94
N LYS A 14 -60.19 9.80 36.01
CA LYS A 14 -60.50 11.22 36.39
C LYS A 14 -61.95 11.41 36.92
N LYS A 15 -62.20 12.43 37.77
CA LYS A 15 -63.38 13.37 37.75
C LYS A 15 -63.29 14.50 38.81
N ALA A 16 -64.20 15.47 38.73
CA ALA A 16 -64.42 16.65 39.62
C ALA A 16 -65.96 16.97 39.63
N PRO A 17 -66.54 18.07 40.20
CA PRO A 17 -65.97 19.25 40.90
C PRO A 17 -66.79 19.84 42.11
N ALA A 18 -66.34 21.01 42.63
CA ALA A 18 -67.12 22.20 43.04
C ALA A 18 -67.75 22.44 44.46
N LYS A 19 -67.37 23.62 45.01
CA LYS A 19 -68.19 24.73 45.59
C LYS A 19 -68.70 24.78 47.07
N LYS A 20 -68.46 25.97 47.64
CA LYS A 20 -69.26 26.83 48.57
C LYS A 20 -69.00 26.82 50.10
N SER A 21 -69.04 28.05 50.64
CA SER A 21 -69.04 28.51 52.04
C SER A 21 -70.47 28.52 52.65
N PRO A 22 -70.70 28.86 53.96
CA PRO A 22 -70.67 30.27 54.42
C PRO A 22 -70.29 30.53 55.91
N ALA A 23 -70.28 31.82 56.25
CA ALA A 23 -69.77 32.44 57.47
C ALA A 23 -70.80 32.71 58.61
N THR A 24 -70.27 33.02 59.81
CA THR A 24 -70.83 33.93 60.84
C THR A 24 -69.64 34.66 61.51
N LYS A 25 -69.58 36.00 61.68
CA LYS A 25 -70.39 36.93 62.50
C LYS A 25 -70.36 36.62 64.01
N ALA A 26 -70.27 37.54 64.98
CA ALA A 26 -69.72 38.92 65.15
C ALA A 26 -70.41 39.56 66.39
N LYS A 27 -69.77 40.48 67.14
CA LYS A 27 -70.39 41.70 67.74
C LYS A 27 -69.37 42.59 68.53
N PRO A 28 -69.71 43.86 68.90
CA PRO A 28 -68.72 44.91 69.20
C PRO A 28 -68.96 45.70 70.52
N ARG A 29 -68.23 46.82 70.72
CA ARG A 29 -68.71 48.01 71.44
C ARG A 29 -68.19 49.33 70.80
N LYS A 30 -68.88 50.46 71.08
CA LYS A 30 -68.59 51.83 70.57
C LYS A 30 -68.11 52.76 71.73
N PRO A 31 -68.21 54.12 71.70
CA PRO A 31 -67.06 54.98 71.37
C PRO A 31 -66.83 56.15 72.36
N ARG A 32 -65.84 57.02 72.11
CA ARG A 32 -65.95 58.45 72.47
C ARG A 32 -65.08 59.38 71.61
N ALA A 33 -65.49 60.65 71.56
CA ALA A 33 -64.88 61.79 70.88
C ALA A 33 -64.17 62.69 71.93
N ALA A 34 -63.36 63.72 71.60
CA ALA A 34 -62.53 64.03 70.42
C ALA A 34 -61.65 65.27 70.78
N ALA A 35 -60.52 65.47 70.11
CA ALA A 35 -59.75 66.72 70.20
C ALA A 35 -58.96 66.99 68.90
N LYS A 36 -58.89 68.26 68.46
CA LYS A 36 -58.05 68.73 67.35
C LYS A 36 -56.69 69.24 67.88
N LYS A 37 -55.60 69.00 67.15
CA LYS A 37 -54.53 70.01 66.94
C LYS A 37 -53.61 69.66 65.76
N THR A 38 -53.30 70.70 64.97
CA THR A 38 -52.11 70.92 64.10
C THR A 38 -51.53 69.79 63.22
N LYS A 39 -51.52 70.02 61.90
CA LYS A 39 -50.63 69.35 60.92
C LYS A 39 -49.15 69.73 61.18
N PRO A 40 -48.21 68.86 60.82
CA PRO A 40 -47.16 69.30 59.88
C PRO A 40 -47.05 68.42 58.62
N ARG A 41 -46.18 68.83 57.67
CA ARG A 41 -46.01 68.27 56.32
C ARG A 41 -45.73 66.76 56.28
N ALA A 42 -46.37 66.06 55.34
CA ALA A 42 -46.02 64.67 54.99
C ALA A 42 -44.67 64.60 54.27
N LYS A 43 -43.77 63.71 54.72
CA LYS A 43 -42.60 63.25 53.93
C LYS A 43 -43.01 62.01 53.14
N LYS A 44 -42.87 62.04 51.80
CA LYS A 44 -43.01 60.86 50.94
C LYS A 44 -41.85 59.89 51.23
N SER A 45 -42.13 58.69 51.75
CA SER A 45 -41.15 57.62 51.94
C SER A 45 -40.82 56.91 50.62
N GLY A 46 -40.01 57.57 49.79
CA GLY A 46 -39.69 57.12 48.42
C GLY A 46 -38.94 55.78 48.35
N ASN A 47 -39.66 54.74 47.91
CA ASN A 47 -39.24 53.65 47.00
C ASN A 47 -37.93 52.86 47.25
N ARG A 48 -37.29 52.95 48.43
CA ARG A 48 -36.04 52.20 48.74
C ARG A 48 -36.21 50.69 48.91
N GLY A 49 -37.45 50.18 49.08
CA GLY A 49 -37.72 48.74 49.20
C GLY A 49 -37.56 47.98 47.89
N TRP A 50 -38.17 48.47 46.81
CA TRP A 50 -38.14 47.84 45.48
C TRP A 50 -36.71 47.70 44.95
N LEU A 51 -35.87 48.73 45.09
CA LEU A 51 -34.45 48.67 44.68
C LEU A 51 -33.64 47.59 45.41
N LYS A 52 -33.87 47.38 46.72
CA LYS A 52 -33.22 46.29 47.46
C LYS A 52 -33.71 44.90 47.02
N ILE A 53 -35.01 44.78 46.71
CA ILE A 53 -35.58 43.54 46.17
C ILE A 53 -35.01 43.24 44.77
N LEU A 54 -34.95 44.26 43.90
CA LEU A 54 -34.41 44.14 42.55
C LEU A 54 -32.92 43.75 42.58
N TRP A 55 -32.12 44.36 43.45
CA TRP A 55 -30.70 44.00 43.64
C TRP A 55 -30.54 42.58 44.24
N GLY A 56 -31.41 42.19 45.17
CA GLY A 56 -31.43 40.82 45.70
C GLY A 56 -31.83 39.78 44.64
N ILE A 57 -32.68 40.14 43.67
CA ILE A 57 -33.03 39.30 42.52
C ILE A 57 -31.87 39.23 41.51
N THR A 58 -31.25 40.36 41.15
CA THR A 58 -30.11 40.34 40.21
C THR A 58 -28.88 39.65 40.79
N TRP A 59 -28.62 39.77 42.10
CA TRP A 59 -27.57 39.02 42.78
C TRP A 59 -27.83 37.51 42.78
N LYS A 60 -29.06 37.08 43.11
CA LYS A 60 -29.45 35.65 43.05
C LYS A 60 -29.44 35.10 41.63
N ALA A 61 -29.88 35.88 40.64
CA ALA A 61 -29.81 35.52 39.23
C ALA A 61 -28.36 35.44 38.73
N GLY A 62 -27.49 36.36 39.18
CA GLY A 62 -26.05 36.33 38.89
C GLY A 62 -25.36 35.11 39.48
N LEU A 63 -25.65 34.75 40.74
CA LEU A 63 -25.15 33.52 41.35
C LEU A 63 -25.69 32.26 40.67
N ALA A 64 -26.97 32.23 40.29
CA ALA A 64 -27.55 31.11 39.53
C ALA A 64 -26.93 30.98 38.13
N LEU A 65 -26.65 32.10 37.44
CA LEU A 65 -25.95 32.12 36.17
C LEU A 65 -24.48 31.68 36.32
N ALA A 66 -23.78 32.11 37.38
CA ALA A 66 -22.42 31.69 37.66
C ALA A 66 -22.34 30.18 37.97
N ALA A 67 -23.28 29.65 38.75
CA ALA A 67 -23.39 28.22 39.02
C ALA A 67 -23.74 27.41 37.75
N LEU A 68 -24.62 27.94 36.90
CA LEU A 68 -24.95 27.34 35.60
C LEU A 68 -23.73 27.34 34.66
N LEU A 69 -22.99 28.45 34.58
CA LEU A 69 -21.77 28.55 33.79
C LEU A 69 -20.69 27.62 34.31
N LEU A 70 -20.51 27.48 35.62
CA LEU A 70 -19.58 26.54 36.24
C LEU A 70 -19.97 25.07 35.96
N PHE A 71 -21.26 24.72 36.04
CA PHE A 71 -21.75 23.39 35.68
C PHE A 71 -21.55 23.09 34.17
N VAL A 72 -21.86 24.05 33.30
CA VAL A 72 -21.58 23.97 31.85
C VAL A 72 -20.06 23.88 31.61
N GLY A 73 -19.25 24.58 32.40
CA GLY A 73 -17.80 24.49 32.39
C GLY A 73 -17.31 23.08 32.67
N ILE A 74 -17.72 22.49 33.80
CA ILE A 74 -17.38 21.10 34.18
C ILE A 74 -17.84 20.09 33.12
N TYR A 75 -19.02 20.30 32.51
CA TYR A 75 -19.50 19.45 31.42
C TYR A 75 -18.63 19.57 30.16
N LEU A 76 -18.34 20.79 29.70
CA LEU A 76 -17.48 21.04 28.54
C LEU A 76 -16.04 20.58 28.79
N ASP A 77 -15.55 20.72 30.01
CA ASP A 77 -14.25 20.23 30.49
C ASP A 77 -14.15 18.71 30.39
N SER A 78 -15.17 17.99 30.84
CA SER A 78 -15.26 16.53 30.67
C SER A 78 -15.30 16.11 29.20
N VAL A 79 -16.01 16.85 28.34
CA VAL A 79 -16.08 16.58 26.89
C VAL A 79 -14.74 16.85 26.20
N VAL A 80 -14.06 17.94 26.55
CA VAL A 80 -12.71 18.27 26.07
C VAL A 80 -11.72 17.19 26.51
N LYS A 81 -11.75 16.81 27.79
CA LYS A 81 -10.89 15.77 28.36
C LYS A 81 -11.07 14.44 27.62
N GLN A 82 -12.31 13.97 27.49
CA GLN A 82 -12.63 12.72 26.79
C GLN A 82 -12.13 12.70 25.34
N ARG A 83 -12.09 13.86 24.65
CA ARG A 83 -11.64 13.95 23.26
C ARG A 83 -10.12 14.12 23.10
N PHE A 84 -9.43 14.78 24.01
CA PHE A 84 -7.98 15.08 23.90
C PHE A 84 -7.07 14.08 24.63
N GLU A 85 -7.53 13.46 25.72
CA GLU A 85 -6.84 12.35 26.39
C GLU A 85 -7.22 10.99 25.78
N GLY A 86 -8.38 10.92 25.12
CA GLY A 86 -8.80 9.78 24.30
C GLY A 86 -8.36 9.93 22.83
N GLN A 87 -9.04 9.21 21.96
CA GLN A 87 -8.79 9.25 20.52
C GLN A 87 -9.29 10.56 19.89
N LEU A 88 -8.36 11.50 19.66
CA LEU A 88 -8.63 12.82 19.09
C LEU A 88 -9.13 12.76 17.63
N PHE A 89 -8.65 11.79 16.85
CA PHE A 89 -8.94 11.61 15.43
C PHE A 89 -9.10 10.13 15.05
N ASP A 90 -9.94 9.85 14.06
CA ASP A 90 -9.98 8.57 13.36
C ASP A 90 -8.82 8.51 12.34
N LEU A 91 -7.64 8.10 12.79
CA LEU A 91 -6.41 8.10 11.99
C LEU A 91 -6.33 6.85 11.10
N PRO A 92 -6.45 6.98 9.76
CA PRO A 92 -6.45 5.82 8.88
C PRO A 92 -5.12 5.07 8.90
N THR A 93 -5.18 3.77 8.69
CA THR A 93 -4.03 2.88 8.55
C THR A 93 -3.27 3.24 7.28
N VAL A 94 -2.02 3.67 7.42
CA VAL A 94 -1.16 4.11 6.31
C VAL A 94 -0.32 2.94 5.82
N VAL A 95 -0.40 2.65 4.52
CA VAL A 95 0.32 1.53 3.88
C VAL A 95 1.52 2.05 3.08
N TYR A 96 2.70 1.49 3.35
CA TYR A 96 3.98 1.80 2.73
C TYR A 96 4.50 0.61 1.92
N ALA A 97 5.25 0.88 0.86
CA ALA A 97 6.00 -0.09 0.06
C ALA A 97 7.15 -0.73 0.85
N ARG A 98 7.98 -1.55 0.18
CA ARG A 98 9.29 -1.93 0.74
C ARG A 98 10.15 -0.68 0.99
N VAL A 99 11.02 -0.77 2.00
CA VAL A 99 12.22 0.07 2.10
C VAL A 99 13.18 -0.33 0.97
N LEU A 100 13.98 0.60 0.44
CA LEU A 100 15.14 0.25 -0.37
C LEU A 100 16.39 0.33 0.50
N ASP A 101 16.93 -0.83 0.86
CA ASP A 101 18.19 -0.96 1.57
C ASP A 101 19.33 -1.03 0.54
N LEU A 102 20.29 -0.11 0.62
CA LEU A 102 21.46 -0.01 -0.25
C LEU A 102 22.75 -0.20 0.56
N SER A 103 23.69 -0.98 0.04
CA SER A 103 25.04 -1.13 0.61
C SER A 103 26.10 -1.28 -0.49
N PRO A 104 27.39 -0.97 -0.21
CA PRO A 104 28.49 -1.34 -1.10
C PRO A 104 28.48 -2.84 -1.42
N GLY A 105 28.67 -3.19 -2.70
CA GLY A 105 28.53 -4.56 -3.21
C GLY A 105 27.10 -4.97 -3.59
N THR A 106 26.11 -4.09 -3.45
CA THR A 106 24.75 -4.36 -3.95
C THR A 106 24.75 -4.35 -5.48
N ALA A 107 24.25 -5.44 -6.09
CA ALA A 107 24.08 -5.60 -7.54
C ALA A 107 22.90 -4.76 -8.08
N VAL A 108 22.99 -3.44 -7.93
CA VAL A 108 22.03 -2.45 -8.42
C VAL A 108 22.75 -1.38 -9.24
N ASN A 109 22.17 -1.03 -10.39
CA ASN A 109 22.75 -0.05 -11.30
C ASN A 109 22.13 1.35 -11.15
N LEU A 110 22.82 2.35 -11.68
CA LEU A 110 22.45 3.76 -11.58
C LEU A 110 21.10 4.10 -12.25
N VAL A 111 20.62 3.28 -13.21
CA VAL A 111 19.29 3.45 -13.82
C VAL A 111 18.19 2.88 -12.93
N GLN A 112 18.43 1.75 -12.27
CA GLN A 112 17.49 1.15 -11.31
C GLN A 112 17.27 2.08 -10.10
N VAL A 113 18.33 2.68 -9.55
CA VAL A 113 18.18 3.66 -8.46
C VAL A 113 17.44 4.93 -8.93
N LYS A 114 17.68 5.41 -10.15
CA LYS A 114 16.88 6.52 -10.73
C LYS A 114 15.40 6.16 -10.84
N ASN A 115 15.07 4.98 -11.35
CA ASN A 115 13.68 4.51 -11.44
C ASN A 115 13.00 4.47 -10.06
N GLU A 116 13.71 4.08 -9.00
CA GLU A 116 13.18 4.14 -7.64
C GLU A 116 12.92 5.59 -7.20
N LEU A 117 13.90 6.48 -7.37
CA LEU A 117 13.82 7.89 -6.98
C LEU A 117 12.69 8.62 -7.74
N ASP A 118 12.55 8.38 -9.04
CA ASP A 118 11.49 8.94 -9.88
C ASP A 118 10.11 8.43 -9.42
N VAL A 119 9.96 7.14 -9.09
CA VAL A 119 8.71 6.58 -8.55
C VAL A 119 8.45 7.05 -7.10
N LEU A 120 9.48 7.47 -6.36
CA LEU A 120 9.39 8.16 -5.07
C LEU A 120 9.18 9.69 -5.19
N ASN A 121 8.92 10.22 -6.39
CA ASN A 121 8.77 11.66 -6.66
C ASN A 121 9.98 12.50 -6.17
N TYR A 122 11.22 12.00 -6.27
CA TYR A 122 12.40 12.83 -6.07
C TYR A 122 12.55 13.82 -7.25
N ARG A 123 12.97 15.05 -6.96
CA ARG A 123 13.21 16.10 -7.96
C ARG A 123 14.64 16.00 -8.48
N LYS A 124 14.81 15.84 -9.79
CA LYS A 124 16.12 15.92 -10.44
C LYS A 124 16.55 17.38 -10.59
N VAL A 125 17.71 17.74 -10.03
CA VAL A 125 18.27 19.11 -10.01
C VAL A 125 19.77 19.09 -10.33
N ASN A 126 20.35 20.27 -10.60
CA ASN A 126 21.78 20.41 -10.89
C ASN A 126 22.66 20.34 -9.63
N SER A 127 22.12 20.73 -8.47
CA SER A 127 22.80 20.67 -7.17
C SER A 127 21.73 20.51 -6.07
N PRO A 128 21.61 19.35 -5.41
CA PRO A 128 20.65 19.12 -4.34
C PRO A 128 20.87 20.09 -3.18
N ARG A 129 19.79 20.66 -2.66
CA ARG A 129 19.83 21.54 -1.47
C ARG A 129 18.74 21.24 -0.45
N HIS A 130 17.70 20.52 -0.85
CA HIS A 130 16.58 20.16 0.01
C HIS A 130 16.33 18.64 -0.03
N PRO A 131 15.70 18.07 1.00
CA PRO A 131 15.22 16.69 0.97
C PRO A 131 14.39 16.37 -0.27
N GLY A 132 14.45 15.11 -0.72
CA GLY A 132 13.72 14.69 -1.92
C GLY A 132 14.32 15.20 -3.23
N GLU A 133 15.59 15.63 -3.24
CA GLU A 133 16.31 16.09 -4.44
C GLU A 133 17.47 15.16 -4.79
N TYR A 134 17.76 15.07 -6.09
CA TYR A 134 18.93 14.34 -6.59
C TYR A 134 19.59 15.00 -7.80
N SER A 135 20.91 14.86 -7.93
CA SER A 135 21.66 15.07 -9.18
C SER A 135 22.25 13.74 -9.64
N SER A 136 22.68 13.64 -10.90
CA SER A 136 23.26 12.39 -11.41
C SER A 136 24.17 12.58 -12.61
N SER A 137 25.30 11.86 -12.62
CA SER A 137 26.17 11.71 -13.78
C SER A 137 25.93 10.35 -14.47
N SER A 138 26.94 9.87 -15.21
CA SER A 138 27.01 8.51 -15.76
C SER A 138 27.38 7.44 -14.72
N THR A 139 28.07 7.81 -13.64
CA THR A 139 28.61 6.86 -12.63
C THR A 139 28.24 7.21 -11.19
N LYS A 140 27.56 8.33 -10.94
CA LYS A 140 27.19 8.78 -9.60
C LYS A 140 25.76 9.31 -9.52
N ILE A 141 25.14 9.15 -8.35
CA ILE A 141 23.94 9.87 -7.93
C ILE A 141 24.30 10.62 -6.65
N GLU A 142 24.01 11.92 -6.61
CA GLU A 142 24.02 12.71 -5.39
C GLU A 142 22.57 12.88 -4.96
N MET A 143 22.22 12.68 -3.70
CA MET A 143 20.83 12.84 -3.23
C MET A 143 20.76 13.29 -1.78
N ILE A 144 19.64 13.92 -1.42
CA ILE A 144 19.28 14.21 -0.03
C ILE A 144 18.08 13.34 0.33
N ARG A 145 18.37 12.18 0.95
CA ARG A 145 17.38 11.21 1.43
C ARG A 145 16.49 11.88 2.48
N ARG A 146 15.17 11.70 2.38
CA ARG A 146 14.18 12.38 3.23
C ARG A 146 14.29 11.99 4.72
N PRO A 147 13.85 12.83 5.67
CA PRO A 147 13.62 12.38 7.04
C PRO A 147 12.43 11.40 7.07
N PHE A 148 12.53 10.31 7.83
CA PHE A 148 11.47 9.28 7.89
C PHE A 148 11.44 8.52 9.22
N GLU A 149 10.24 8.12 9.64
CA GLU A 149 9.98 7.36 10.86
C GLU A 149 9.85 5.86 10.53
N PHE A 150 10.98 5.16 10.54
CA PHE A 150 11.10 3.73 10.28
C PHE A 150 10.49 2.89 11.42
N VAL A 151 10.58 1.56 11.30
CA VAL A 151 10.07 0.59 12.29
C VAL A 151 10.86 0.69 13.61
N ASP A 152 12.17 0.90 13.49
CA ASP A 152 13.17 1.00 14.56
C ASP A 152 13.43 2.43 15.06
N GLY A 153 12.76 3.43 14.47
CA GLY A 153 12.80 4.82 14.95
C GLY A 153 12.93 5.87 13.84
N PRO A 154 12.99 7.17 14.21
CA PRO A 154 13.17 8.27 13.27
C PRO A 154 14.62 8.41 12.80
N GLU A 155 14.82 8.47 11.49
CA GLU A 155 16.04 9.02 10.90
C GLU A 155 15.78 10.42 10.32
N ALA A 156 16.70 11.35 10.58
CA ALA A 156 16.77 12.63 9.87
C ALA A 156 17.16 12.44 8.38
N ASP A 157 17.20 13.52 7.61
CA ASP A 157 17.70 13.51 6.23
C ASP A 157 19.18 13.09 6.11
N ARG A 158 19.58 12.68 4.90
CA ARG A 158 20.96 12.27 4.57
C ARG A 158 21.41 12.79 3.21
N HIS A 159 22.33 13.74 3.19
CA HIS A 159 23.04 14.19 1.97
C HIS A 159 24.20 13.25 1.66
N VAL A 160 24.10 12.53 0.54
CA VAL A 160 24.98 11.41 0.19
C VAL A 160 25.34 11.40 -1.29
N MET A 161 26.48 10.79 -1.60
CA MET A 161 26.90 10.47 -2.97
C MET A 161 27.07 8.95 -3.13
N LEU A 162 26.23 8.37 -3.98
CA LEU A 162 26.28 6.98 -4.44
C LEU A 162 27.20 6.89 -5.65
N HIS A 163 28.20 5.99 -5.62
CA HIS A 163 29.12 5.73 -6.73
C HIS A 163 28.89 4.32 -7.26
N PHE A 164 28.78 4.18 -8.58
CA PHE A 164 28.43 2.94 -9.27
C PHE A 164 29.53 2.50 -10.24
N ASN A 165 29.71 1.20 -10.39
CA ASN A 165 30.52 0.59 -11.44
C ASN A 165 29.68 -0.43 -12.22
N GLY A 166 29.30 -0.10 -13.45
CA GLY A 166 28.44 -0.94 -14.28
C GLY A 166 27.09 -1.25 -13.62
N ASN A 167 26.95 -2.47 -13.10
CA ASN A 167 25.74 -2.97 -12.44
C ASN A 167 25.82 -3.06 -10.91
N GLU A 168 26.82 -2.43 -10.29
CA GLU A 168 27.07 -2.51 -8.84
C GLU A 168 27.17 -1.12 -8.20
N LEU A 169 26.61 -0.98 -7.00
CA LEU A 169 26.84 0.15 -6.10
C LEU A 169 28.13 -0.12 -5.30
N THR A 170 29.20 0.60 -5.60
CA THR A 170 30.54 0.33 -5.02
C THR A 170 30.86 1.16 -3.78
N ARG A 171 30.22 2.32 -3.61
CA ARG A 171 30.48 3.23 -2.48
C ARG A 171 29.27 4.11 -2.16
N ILE A 172 29.00 4.30 -0.87
CA ILE A 172 28.08 5.30 -0.34
C ILE A 172 28.93 6.27 0.48
N GLN A 173 29.02 7.52 0.05
CA GLN A 173 29.80 8.57 0.70
C GLN A 173 28.85 9.56 1.39
N SER A 174 29.13 9.93 2.65
CA SER A 174 28.42 11.05 3.30
C SER A 174 28.97 12.38 2.82
N LEU A 175 28.10 13.37 2.63
CA LEU A 175 28.48 14.75 2.31
C LEU A 175 28.35 15.69 3.53
N GLU A 176 27.64 15.25 4.58
CA GLU A 176 27.56 15.92 5.88
C GLU A 176 28.79 15.68 6.77
N ARG A 177 29.38 14.48 6.67
CA ARG A 177 30.45 14.01 7.57
C ARG A 177 31.57 13.37 6.76
N LYS A 178 32.81 13.52 7.24
CA LYS A 178 33.97 12.85 6.64
C LYS A 178 33.88 11.33 6.89
N GLY A 179 33.40 10.57 5.90
CA GLY A 179 33.38 9.12 5.94
C GLY A 179 32.47 8.49 4.88
N ASP A 180 32.64 7.18 4.71
CA ASP A 180 31.75 6.35 3.91
C ASP A 180 30.72 5.66 4.81
N MET A 181 29.57 5.32 4.25
CA MET A 181 28.46 4.66 4.93
C MET A 181 28.38 3.19 4.49
N GLY A 182 28.33 2.27 5.45
CA GLY A 182 28.16 0.84 5.16
C GLY A 182 26.78 0.48 4.59
N TYR A 183 25.77 1.32 4.84
CA TYR A 183 24.43 1.18 4.29
C TYR A 183 23.70 2.54 4.18
N LEU A 184 22.64 2.58 3.39
CA LEU A 184 21.65 3.66 3.31
C LEU A 184 20.26 3.07 3.13
N ARG A 185 19.27 3.55 3.88
CA ARG A 185 17.86 3.22 3.68
C ARG A 185 17.17 4.35 2.92
N VAL A 186 16.53 4.09 1.78
CA VAL A 186 15.64 5.08 1.15
C VAL A 186 14.23 4.90 1.71
N GLU A 187 13.54 6.00 1.99
CA GLU A 187 12.22 5.97 2.61
C GLU A 187 11.17 5.28 1.72
N PRO A 188 10.27 4.45 2.29
CA PRO A 188 9.34 3.66 1.49
C PRO A 188 8.20 4.52 0.94
N LYS A 189 7.78 4.23 -0.29
CA LYS A 189 6.66 4.93 -0.94
C LYS A 189 5.36 4.72 -0.15
N MET A 190 4.69 5.80 0.23
CA MET A 190 3.30 5.74 0.71
C MET A 190 2.40 5.30 -0.45
N LEU A 191 1.77 4.13 -0.29
CA LEU A 191 0.87 3.53 -1.28
C LEU A 191 -0.58 4.00 -1.12
N GLY A 192 -0.96 4.39 0.09
CA GLY A 192 -2.28 4.95 0.39
C GLY A 192 -2.75 4.64 1.81
N MET A 193 -4.07 4.66 1.98
CA MET A 193 -4.77 4.38 3.24
C MET A 193 -5.68 3.15 3.06
N LEU A 194 -5.77 2.32 4.10
CA LEU A 194 -6.49 1.05 4.05
C LEU A 194 -8.01 1.27 4.05
N GLU A 195 -8.51 2.08 4.98
CA GLU A 195 -9.92 2.38 5.23
C GLU A 195 -10.51 3.19 4.07
N LYS A 196 -11.44 2.57 3.33
CA LYS A 196 -12.09 3.17 2.14
C LYS A 196 -13.27 4.08 2.49
N SER A 197 -13.87 3.91 3.66
CA SER A 197 -15.19 4.45 4.02
C SER A 197 -15.16 5.63 5.00
N ASN A 198 -13.99 6.14 5.39
CA ASN A 198 -13.93 7.37 6.16
C ASN A 198 -14.28 8.56 5.25
N GLU A 199 -15.26 9.37 5.68
CA GLU A 199 -15.64 10.62 5.02
C GLU A 199 -14.51 11.66 5.11
N GLU A 200 -13.72 11.62 6.20
CA GLU A 200 -12.54 12.46 6.41
C GLU A 200 -11.25 11.63 6.35
N GLN A 201 -10.24 12.12 5.64
CA GLN A 201 -8.88 11.56 5.63
C GLN A 201 -7.88 12.56 6.20
N ARG A 202 -6.96 12.05 7.03
CA ARG A 202 -5.82 12.76 7.62
C ARG A 202 -4.56 11.91 7.50
N LEU A 203 -3.42 12.54 7.30
CA LEU A 203 -2.11 11.96 7.58
C LEU A 203 -1.58 12.68 8.82
N PHE A 204 -1.58 11.99 9.96
CA PHE A 204 -1.12 12.59 11.22
C PHE A 204 0.37 12.89 11.16
N LEU A 205 0.75 14.07 11.64
CA LEU A 205 2.13 14.47 11.85
C LEU A 205 2.26 15.15 13.22
N LYS A 206 3.35 14.85 13.92
CA LYS A 206 3.73 15.44 15.21
C LYS A 206 4.17 16.91 14.99
N ARG A 207 4.03 17.80 15.99
CA ARG A 207 4.33 19.25 15.87
C ARG A 207 5.71 19.53 15.24
N ASN A 208 6.72 18.76 15.61
CA ASN A 208 8.11 18.88 15.15
C ASN A 208 8.35 18.36 13.71
N GLN A 209 7.35 17.75 13.06
CA GLN A 209 7.42 17.30 11.67
C GLN A 209 6.89 18.37 10.69
N PHE A 210 6.34 19.49 11.18
CA PHE A 210 5.92 20.62 10.34
C PHE A 210 7.03 21.67 10.20
N PRO A 211 7.26 22.27 9.02
CA PRO A 211 8.24 23.35 8.88
C PRO A 211 7.86 24.60 9.68
N GLU A 212 8.80 25.16 10.45
CA GLU A 212 8.56 26.36 11.28
C GLU A 212 8.07 27.55 10.45
N VAL A 213 8.63 27.79 9.26
CA VAL A 213 8.17 28.85 8.34
C VAL A 213 6.68 28.72 7.95
N MET A 214 6.12 27.51 7.95
CA MET A 214 4.67 27.31 7.76
C MET A 214 3.86 27.65 9.01
N VAL A 215 4.39 27.31 10.19
CA VAL A 215 3.79 27.68 11.48
C VAL A 215 3.78 29.19 11.62
N ASP A 216 4.91 29.86 11.37
CA ASP A 216 5.01 31.32 11.34
C ASP A 216 4.01 31.92 10.34
N ALA A 217 3.88 31.36 9.13
CA ALA A 217 2.89 31.80 8.16
C ALA A 217 1.46 31.69 8.69
N LEU A 218 1.11 30.58 9.36
CA LEU A 218 -0.21 30.37 9.95
C LEU A 218 -0.49 31.37 11.08
N LEU A 219 0.48 31.57 11.97
CA LEU A 219 0.38 32.51 13.09
C LEU A 219 0.27 33.96 12.59
N VAL A 220 1.13 34.38 11.67
CA VAL A 220 1.14 35.75 11.10
C VAL A 220 -0.17 36.11 10.37
N THR A 221 -0.86 35.11 9.81
CA THR A 221 -2.05 35.29 8.96
C THR A 221 -3.38 35.11 9.69
N GLU A 222 -3.49 34.15 10.61
CA GLU A 222 -4.74 33.83 11.31
C GLU A 222 -4.72 34.22 12.80
N ASP A 223 -3.58 34.13 13.53
CA ASP A 223 -3.52 34.43 14.97
C ASP A 223 -2.13 34.82 15.51
N ARG A 224 -1.75 36.10 15.33
CA ARG A 224 -0.40 36.61 15.62
C ARG A 224 0.05 36.52 17.08
N ASN A 225 -0.91 36.49 18.00
CA ASN A 225 -0.65 36.54 19.43
C ASN A 225 -1.00 35.18 20.09
N PHE A 226 -1.07 34.10 19.30
CA PHE A 226 -1.49 32.76 19.75
C PHE A 226 -0.82 32.30 21.04
N TYR A 227 0.51 32.39 21.15
CA TYR A 227 1.27 32.00 22.34
C TYR A 227 1.11 32.95 23.55
N GLN A 228 0.43 34.09 23.41
CA GLN A 228 0.35 35.16 24.42
C GLN A 228 -1.04 35.33 25.07
N HIS A 229 -2.07 34.63 24.60
CA HIS A 229 -3.44 34.74 25.14
C HIS A 229 -3.98 33.40 25.59
N ASP A 230 -4.87 33.38 26.58
CA ASP A 230 -5.51 32.16 27.10
C ASP A 230 -6.67 31.73 26.19
N GLY A 231 -6.37 31.16 25.02
CA GLY A 231 -7.33 30.61 24.06
C GLY A 231 -8.25 31.61 23.35
N VAL A 232 -8.47 32.81 23.90
CA VAL A 232 -9.32 33.87 23.36
C VAL A 232 -8.57 35.21 23.44
N SER A 233 -8.61 36.01 22.37
CA SER A 233 -7.95 37.32 22.30
C SER A 233 -8.95 38.48 22.31
N PRO A 234 -9.15 39.18 23.45
CA PRO A 234 -10.00 40.37 23.52
C PRO A 234 -9.53 41.48 22.57
N LEU A 235 -8.21 41.63 22.38
CA LEU A 235 -7.61 42.59 21.46
C LEU A 235 -7.96 42.29 19.99
N ALA A 236 -7.96 41.01 19.59
CA ALA A 236 -8.39 40.62 18.24
C ALA A 236 -9.89 40.86 18.02
N ILE A 237 -10.73 40.57 19.02
CA ILE A 237 -12.18 40.80 18.98
C ILE A 237 -12.48 42.31 18.85
N ALA A 238 -11.88 43.15 19.69
CA ALA A 238 -12.06 44.60 19.65
C ALA A 238 -11.58 45.21 18.32
N ARG A 239 -10.39 44.79 17.84
CA ARG A 239 -9.84 45.22 16.54
C ARG A 239 -10.78 44.86 15.39
N ALA A 240 -11.25 43.61 15.34
CA ALA A 240 -12.19 43.16 14.31
C ALA A 240 -13.54 43.89 14.38
N MET A 241 -14.05 44.18 15.58
CA MET A 241 -15.28 44.96 15.77
C MET A 241 -15.14 46.37 15.18
N VAL A 242 -14.07 47.10 15.49
CA VAL A 242 -13.83 48.45 14.96
C VAL A 242 -13.70 48.45 13.42
N VAL A 243 -12.98 47.48 12.85
CA VAL A 243 -12.82 47.35 11.39
C VAL A 243 -14.15 47.00 10.71
N ASN A 244 -14.93 46.07 11.26
CA ASN A 244 -16.21 45.65 10.67
C ASN A 244 -17.28 46.74 10.76
N VAL A 245 -17.30 47.53 11.85
CA VAL A 245 -18.18 48.71 11.97
C VAL A 245 -17.80 49.77 10.93
N LYS A 246 -16.51 50.11 10.79
CA LYS A 246 -16.04 51.06 9.77
C LYS A 246 -16.33 50.61 8.33
N ALA A 247 -16.35 49.30 8.08
CA ALA A 247 -16.58 48.73 6.74
C ALA A 247 -18.06 48.44 6.41
N GLY A 248 -18.99 48.62 7.37
CA GLY A 248 -20.42 48.29 7.20
C GLY A 248 -20.73 46.80 7.01
N ARG A 249 -19.74 45.91 7.10
CA ARG A 249 -19.85 44.46 6.89
C ARG A 249 -18.70 43.73 7.58
N THR A 250 -18.84 42.42 7.77
CA THR A 250 -17.74 41.58 8.27
C THR A 250 -16.62 41.46 7.23
N VAL A 251 -15.50 42.14 7.48
CA VAL A 251 -14.27 42.11 6.67
C VAL A 251 -13.15 41.35 7.39
N GLN A 252 -13.03 41.52 8.71
CA GLN A 252 -12.01 40.88 9.54
C GLN A 252 -12.65 39.96 10.59
N GLY A 253 -12.07 38.77 10.78
CA GLY A 253 -12.38 37.88 11.88
C GLY A 253 -11.54 38.21 13.12
N GLY A 254 -12.15 38.14 14.30
CA GLY A 254 -11.46 38.21 15.59
C GLY A 254 -11.52 36.88 16.32
N SER A 255 -11.12 35.79 15.64
CA SER A 255 -11.19 34.41 16.17
C SER A 255 -9.80 33.79 16.20
N THR A 256 -9.42 33.23 17.34
CA THR A 256 -8.11 32.62 17.59
C THR A 256 -8.01 31.22 17.01
N LEU A 257 -6.80 30.67 16.87
CA LEU A 257 -6.60 29.27 16.45
C LEU A 257 -7.27 28.29 17.42
N THR A 258 -7.18 28.51 18.74
CA THR A 258 -7.85 27.67 19.75
C THR A 258 -9.38 27.71 19.60
N GLN A 259 -9.98 28.86 19.24
CA GLN A 259 -11.40 28.95 18.88
C GLN A 259 -11.73 28.24 17.56
N GLN A 260 -10.90 28.39 16.52
CA GLN A 260 -11.12 27.70 15.25
C GLN A 260 -11.04 26.17 15.41
N LEU A 261 -10.15 25.67 16.30
CA LEU A 261 -10.06 24.27 16.69
C LEU A 261 -11.30 23.81 17.47
N ALA A 262 -11.72 24.57 18.49
CA ALA A 262 -12.92 24.30 19.29
C ALA A 262 -14.18 24.20 18.41
N LYS A 263 -14.29 25.07 17.40
CA LYS A 263 -15.35 25.07 16.39
C LYS A 263 -15.35 23.79 15.55
N ASN A 264 -14.18 23.33 15.09
CA ASN A 264 -14.09 22.14 14.22
C ASN A 264 -14.37 20.84 15.00
N LEU A 265 -13.76 20.66 16.18
CA LEU A 265 -13.78 19.38 16.91
C LEU A 265 -15.06 19.12 17.73
N PHE A 266 -15.76 20.16 18.18
CA PHE A 266 -16.80 20.02 19.22
C PHE A 266 -18.17 20.62 18.87
N LEU A 267 -18.32 21.32 17.75
CA LEU A 267 -19.50 22.16 17.47
C LEU A 267 -20.04 21.96 16.05
N SER A 268 -21.37 22.10 15.89
CA SER A 268 -22.02 22.03 14.58
C SER A 268 -21.69 23.24 13.69
N SER A 269 -21.98 23.14 12.40
CA SER A 269 -21.75 24.22 11.41
C SER A 269 -22.73 25.41 11.52
N GLU A 270 -23.67 25.38 12.47
CA GLU A 270 -24.71 26.39 12.67
C GLU A 270 -24.18 27.80 12.93
N ARG A 271 -24.81 28.82 12.35
CA ARG A 271 -24.39 30.22 12.51
C ARG A 271 -25.16 30.95 13.62
N THR A 272 -25.02 30.48 14.87
CA THR A 272 -25.62 31.12 16.05
C THR A 272 -24.59 31.81 16.94
N LEU A 273 -24.99 32.90 17.60
CA LEU A 273 -24.17 33.57 18.62
C LEU A 273 -23.88 32.65 19.81
N TRP A 274 -24.84 31.81 20.20
CA TRP A 274 -24.68 30.84 21.29
C TRP A 274 -23.59 29.81 21.00
N ARG A 275 -23.48 29.32 19.75
CA ARG A 275 -22.36 28.48 19.34
C ARG A 275 -21.02 29.21 19.48
N LYS A 276 -20.95 30.51 19.16
CA LYS A 276 -19.72 31.31 19.31
C LYS A 276 -19.33 31.56 20.79
N VAL A 277 -20.29 31.64 21.70
CA VAL A 277 -20.03 31.66 23.16
C VAL A 277 -19.46 30.32 23.63
N ARG A 278 -20.04 29.19 23.18
CA ARG A 278 -19.49 27.84 23.47
C ARG A 278 -18.08 27.66 22.89
N GLU A 279 -17.86 28.11 21.66
CA GLU A 279 -16.54 28.10 20.98
C GLU A 279 -15.49 28.86 21.81
N ALA A 280 -15.84 30.03 22.35
CA ALA A 280 -14.95 30.79 23.23
C ALA A 280 -14.68 30.07 24.56
N TYR A 281 -15.71 29.48 25.20
CA TYR A 281 -15.52 28.81 26.50
C TYR A 281 -14.71 27.50 26.36
N ILE A 282 -14.96 26.70 25.32
CA ILE A 282 -14.15 25.52 24.99
C ILE A 282 -12.70 25.94 24.70
N ALA A 283 -12.49 27.07 24.02
CA ALA A 283 -11.13 27.57 23.78
C ALA A 283 -10.39 27.94 25.07
N LEU A 284 -11.04 28.59 26.04
CA LEU A 284 -10.44 28.84 27.38
C LEU A 284 -10.04 27.52 28.08
N ILE A 285 -10.91 26.51 28.02
CA ILE A 285 -10.69 25.19 28.66
C ILE A 285 -9.53 24.43 27.99
N LEU A 286 -9.46 24.42 26.66
CA LEU A 286 -8.37 23.80 25.91
C LEU A 286 -7.01 24.40 26.28
N ASP A 287 -6.94 25.73 26.27
CA ASP A 287 -5.71 26.51 26.48
C ASP A 287 -5.22 26.45 27.94
N HIS A 288 -6.13 26.26 28.90
CA HIS A 288 -5.79 26.00 30.30
C HIS A 288 -5.27 24.57 30.55
N ARG A 289 -5.68 23.59 29.72
CA ARG A 289 -5.33 22.15 29.92
C ARG A 289 -4.14 21.67 29.11
N TYR A 290 -3.94 22.19 27.91
CA TYR A 290 -2.97 21.66 26.95
C TYR A 290 -1.98 22.73 26.51
N SER A 291 -0.73 22.32 26.28
CA SER A 291 0.29 23.23 25.76
C SER A 291 -0.11 23.79 24.40
N LYS A 292 0.35 25.02 24.12
CA LYS A 292 0.17 25.70 22.83
C LYS A 292 0.56 24.82 21.65
N ASP A 293 1.64 24.08 21.78
CA ASP A 293 2.14 23.17 20.74
C ASP A 293 1.24 21.96 20.52
N ARG A 294 0.58 21.42 21.55
CA ARG A 294 -0.42 20.34 21.39
C ARG A 294 -1.72 20.85 20.78
N ILE A 295 -2.14 22.08 21.10
CA ILE A 295 -3.29 22.76 20.48
C ILE A 295 -2.99 23.04 19.00
N LEU A 296 -1.78 23.52 18.70
CA LEU A 296 -1.32 23.78 17.35
C LEU A 296 -1.15 22.48 16.54
N GLU A 297 -0.59 21.41 17.12
CA GLU A 297 -0.53 20.08 16.52
C GLU A 297 -1.93 19.56 16.17
N ALA A 298 -2.89 19.66 17.10
CA ALA A 298 -4.27 19.31 16.84
C ALA A 298 -4.85 20.15 15.68
N TYR A 299 -4.63 21.46 15.65
CA TYR A 299 -5.08 22.33 14.57
C TYR A 299 -4.47 21.98 13.20
N LEU A 300 -3.15 21.76 13.14
CA LEU A 300 -2.40 21.45 11.93
C LEU A 300 -2.81 20.10 11.30
N ASN A 301 -3.39 19.20 12.10
CA ASN A 301 -3.96 17.93 11.65
C ASN A 301 -5.49 17.99 11.44
N GLU A 302 -6.19 18.91 12.11
CA GLU A 302 -7.65 19.03 12.06
C GLU A 302 -8.16 19.82 10.85
N VAL A 303 -7.46 20.88 10.44
CA VAL A 303 -8.02 21.85 9.48
C VAL A 303 -8.36 21.22 8.12
N TYR A 304 -9.63 21.32 7.72
CA TYR A 304 -10.08 20.99 6.37
C TYR A 304 -9.32 21.83 5.34
N LEU A 305 -8.78 21.21 4.29
CA LEU A 305 -7.96 21.87 3.27
C LEU A 305 -8.30 21.46 1.84
N GLY A 306 -9.10 20.42 1.61
CA GLY A 306 -9.46 20.00 0.25
C GLY A 306 -10.43 18.83 0.19
N GLN A 307 -10.71 18.35 -1.01
CA GLN A 307 -11.59 17.20 -1.25
C GLN A 307 -10.99 16.32 -2.36
N ASN A 308 -10.93 15.02 -2.12
CA ASN A 308 -10.50 14.00 -3.09
C ASN A 308 -11.68 13.06 -3.38
N GLY A 309 -12.39 13.28 -4.48
CA GLY A 309 -13.62 12.55 -4.80
C GLY A 309 -14.68 12.72 -3.71
N GLY A 310 -15.08 11.61 -3.06
CA GLY A 310 -16.04 11.61 -1.96
C GLY A 310 -15.46 11.94 -0.58
N GLN A 311 -14.14 12.16 -0.45
CA GLN A 311 -13.45 12.23 0.84
C GLN A 311 -12.93 13.65 1.12
N ALA A 312 -13.25 14.18 2.30
CA ALA A 312 -12.72 15.43 2.83
C ALA A 312 -11.28 15.25 3.29
N ILE A 313 -10.40 16.17 2.90
CA ILE A 313 -8.96 16.12 3.17
C ILE A 313 -8.64 17.15 4.25
N HIS A 314 -8.20 16.64 5.39
CA HIS A 314 -7.87 17.42 6.58
C HIS A 314 -6.40 17.28 6.94
N GLY A 315 -5.86 18.33 7.55
CA GLY A 315 -4.48 18.44 7.98
C GLY A 315 -3.51 18.77 6.85
N PHE A 316 -2.52 19.62 7.14
CA PHE A 316 -1.57 20.09 6.12
C PHE A 316 -0.74 18.94 5.53
N GLY A 317 -0.43 17.90 6.34
CA GLY A 317 0.37 16.75 5.92
C GLY A 317 -0.25 15.88 4.81
N LEU A 318 -1.59 15.83 4.71
CA LEU A 318 -2.27 15.17 3.59
C LEU A 318 -2.55 16.14 2.43
N ALA A 319 -2.80 17.41 2.74
CA ALA A 319 -2.97 18.46 1.73
C ALA A 319 -1.70 18.67 0.88
N SER A 320 -0.49 18.57 1.47
CA SER A 320 0.77 18.65 0.72
C SER A 320 0.87 17.55 -0.35
N ARG A 321 0.50 16.31 0.02
CA ARG A 321 0.49 15.16 -0.88
C ARG A 321 -0.61 15.24 -1.92
N LEU A 322 -1.78 15.79 -1.59
CA LEU A 322 -2.87 16.02 -2.55
C LEU A 322 -2.46 17.05 -3.61
N TYR A 323 -2.01 18.23 -3.20
CA TYR A 323 -1.82 19.35 -4.12
C TYR A 323 -0.47 19.33 -4.85
N PHE A 324 0.61 18.87 -4.21
CA PHE A 324 1.97 18.95 -4.75
C PHE A 324 2.63 17.58 -4.96
N GLY A 325 1.98 16.48 -4.56
CA GLY A 325 2.56 15.13 -4.65
C GLY A 325 3.73 14.88 -3.68
N GLN A 326 3.96 15.80 -2.72
CA GLN A 326 5.16 15.89 -1.90
C GLN A 326 4.84 15.83 -0.38
N PRO A 327 5.73 15.25 0.44
CA PRO A 327 5.78 15.50 1.88
C PRO A 327 5.83 17.00 2.22
N ILE A 328 5.29 17.37 3.39
CA ILE A 328 5.18 18.77 3.80
C ILE A 328 6.53 19.43 4.07
N GLN A 329 7.54 18.63 4.41
CA GLN A 329 8.91 19.05 4.69
C GLN A 329 9.67 19.51 3.44
N GLU A 330 9.17 19.22 2.24
CA GLU A 330 9.77 19.60 0.95
C GLU A 330 9.09 20.81 0.31
N LEU A 331 7.94 21.22 0.83
CA LEU A 331 7.19 22.32 0.24
C LEU A 331 7.96 23.63 0.37
N ARG A 332 8.09 24.31 -0.77
CA ARG A 332 8.68 25.65 -0.83
C ARG A 332 7.79 26.64 -0.07
N ILE A 333 8.38 27.76 0.33
CA ILE A 333 7.70 28.84 1.04
C ILE A 333 6.43 29.31 0.30
N ASP A 334 6.46 29.38 -1.03
CA ASP A 334 5.30 29.70 -1.87
C ASP A 334 4.18 28.64 -1.86
N GLN A 335 4.50 27.36 -1.64
CA GLN A 335 3.54 26.25 -1.51
C GLN A 335 2.99 26.14 -0.08
N LEU A 336 3.83 26.39 0.93
CA LEU A 336 3.41 26.51 2.33
C LEU A 336 2.44 27.68 2.53
N ALA A 337 2.78 28.85 1.96
CA ALA A 337 1.92 30.03 1.92
C ALA A 337 0.60 29.79 1.18
N LEU A 338 0.58 28.90 0.18
CA LEU A 338 -0.64 28.48 -0.52
C LEU A 338 -1.58 27.74 0.44
N LEU A 339 -1.10 26.69 1.10
CA LEU A 339 -1.91 25.88 2.02
C LEU A 339 -2.43 26.71 3.21
N VAL A 340 -1.57 27.55 3.79
CA VAL A 340 -1.97 28.49 4.85
C VAL A 340 -3.00 29.51 4.33
N GLY A 341 -2.81 30.01 3.11
CA GLY A 341 -3.75 30.87 2.43
C GLY A 341 -5.16 30.25 2.30
N MET A 342 -5.22 28.94 2.02
CA MET A 342 -6.47 28.18 1.83
C MET A 342 -7.30 28.01 3.10
N VAL A 343 -6.69 27.97 4.30
CA VAL A 343 -7.35 27.76 5.61
C VAL A 343 -8.63 28.56 5.77
N LYS A 344 -8.60 29.84 5.39
CA LYS A 344 -9.72 30.79 5.48
C LYS A 344 -10.97 30.38 4.68
N GLY A 345 -10.84 29.50 3.69
CA GLY A 345 -11.95 29.02 2.86
C GLY A 345 -11.48 28.08 1.75
N PRO A 346 -11.18 26.79 2.05
CA PRO A 346 -10.49 25.90 1.11
C PRO A 346 -11.24 25.65 -0.20
N SER A 347 -12.58 25.61 -0.15
CA SER A 347 -13.43 25.47 -1.34
C SER A 347 -13.49 26.74 -2.20
N TYR A 348 -13.22 27.92 -1.62
CA TYR A 348 -13.20 29.22 -2.31
C TYR A 348 -11.82 29.55 -2.88
N TYR A 349 -10.76 29.17 -2.17
CA TYR A 349 -9.36 29.24 -2.57
C TYR A 349 -8.85 27.90 -3.14
N ASN A 350 -9.74 27.08 -3.71
CA ASN A 350 -9.35 25.79 -4.27
C ASN A 350 -8.45 26.00 -5.52
N PRO A 351 -7.20 25.48 -5.53
CA PRO A 351 -6.22 25.86 -6.55
C PRO A 351 -6.54 25.32 -7.95
N VAL A 352 -7.30 24.22 -8.03
CA VAL A 352 -7.73 23.62 -9.32
C VAL A 352 -8.91 24.40 -9.91
N ARG A 353 -9.85 24.85 -9.08
CA ARG A 353 -11.09 25.52 -9.53
C ARG A 353 -10.94 27.03 -9.68
N TYR A 354 -10.09 27.66 -8.87
CA TYR A 354 -9.98 29.12 -8.76
C TYR A 354 -8.51 29.59 -8.62
N PRO A 355 -7.62 29.29 -9.60
CA PRO A 355 -6.19 29.59 -9.52
C PRO A 355 -5.89 31.05 -9.17
N GLU A 356 -6.51 32.02 -9.85
CA GLU A 356 -6.32 33.46 -9.57
C GLU A 356 -6.63 33.86 -8.11
N ARG A 357 -7.69 33.28 -7.53
CA ARG A 357 -8.09 33.60 -6.15
C ARG A 357 -7.10 33.07 -5.14
N VAL A 358 -6.55 31.88 -5.38
CA VAL A 358 -5.54 31.30 -4.50
C VAL A 358 -4.18 31.96 -4.70
N LYS A 359 -3.79 32.33 -5.92
CA LYS A 359 -2.55 33.07 -6.21
C LYS A 359 -2.54 34.39 -5.42
N ALA A 360 -3.55 35.23 -5.59
CA ALA A 360 -3.69 36.48 -4.85
C ALA A 360 -3.75 36.31 -3.31
N ARG A 361 -4.24 35.16 -2.79
CA ARG A 361 -4.25 34.86 -1.35
C ARG A 361 -2.89 34.33 -0.86
N ARG A 362 -2.19 33.52 -1.65
CA ARG A 362 -0.83 33.00 -1.43
C ARG A 362 0.18 34.15 -1.40
N ASP A 363 0.10 35.06 -2.37
CA ASP A 363 0.96 36.23 -2.47
C ASP A 363 0.72 37.23 -1.32
N LEU A 364 -0.52 37.31 -0.79
CA LEU A 364 -0.83 38.04 0.43
C LEU A 364 -0.18 37.40 1.67
N VAL A 365 -0.17 36.07 1.79
CA VAL A 365 0.53 35.37 2.90
C VAL A 365 2.03 35.64 2.82
N LEU A 366 2.64 35.50 1.64
CA LEU A 366 4.06 35.84 1.41
C LEU A 366 4.39 37.29 1.80
N ARG A 367 3.51 38.25 1.46
CA ARG A 367 3.69 39.66 1.82
C ARG A 367 3.63 39.90 3.32
N LEU A 368 2.73 39.20 4.02
CA LEU A 368 2.60 39.31 5.47
C LEU A 368 3.80 38.70 6.21
N LEU A 369 4.41 37.63 5.68
CA LEU A 369 5.67 37.08 6.17
C LEU A 369 6.84 38.07 6.01
N MET A 370 6.96 38.70 4.83
CA MET A 370 7.97 39.73 4.56
C MET A 370 7.79 40.96 5.48
N GLN A 371 6.54 41.36 5.75
CA GLN A 371 6.21 42.44 6.69
C GLN A 371 6.47 42.12 8.17
N GLN A 372 6.92 40.91 8.50
CA GLN A 372 7.32 40.50 9.85
C GLN A 372 8.77 39.95 9.84
N ASP A 373 9.56 40.33 8.83
CA ASP A 373 10.99 40.01 8.65
C ASP A 373 11.34 38.51 8.58
N ILE A 374 10.34 37.63 8.45
CA ILE A 374 10.51 36.18 8.26
C ILE A 374 11.02 35.87 6.83
N LEU A 375 10.73 36.75 5.87
CA LEU A 375 11.24 36.68 4.49
C LEU A 375 11.93 37.98 4.12
N THR A 376 13.12 37.88 3.54
CA THR A 376 13.73 39.02 2.84
C THR A 376 12.89 39.45 1.64
N PRO A 377 12.95 40.72 1.19
CA PRO A 377 12.24 41.17 -0.01
C PRO A 377 12.54 40.32 -1.26
N LYS A 378 13.79 39.86 -1.41
CA LYS A 378 14.20 38.95 -2.47
C LYS A 378 13.50 37.60 -2.41
N GLN A 379 13.41 36.98 -1.22
CA GLN A 379 12.67 35.72 -1.05
C GLN A 379 11.17 35.89 -1.30
N TYR A 380 10.58 37.03 -0.92
CA TYR A 380 9.20 37.36 -1.26
C TYR A 380 8.99 37.46 -2.78
N GLU A 381 9.86 38.16 -3.49
CA GLU A 381 9.78 38.35 -4.94
C GLU A 381 10.00 37.04 -5.71
N GLU A 382 11.01 36.24 -5.34
CA GLU A 382 11.24 34.88 -5.88
C GLU A 382 10.10 33.89 -5.58
N ALA A 383 9.35 34.08 -4.48
CA ALA A 383 8.23 33.23 -4.11
C ALA A 383 6.90 33.65 -4.77
N ALA A 384 6.64 34.96 -4.90
CA ALA A 384 5.42 35.50 -5.47
C ALA A 384 5.39 35.46 -7.01
N SER A 385 6.56 35.53 -7.65
CA SER A 385 6.71 35.40 -9.12
C SER A 385 6.43 33.99 -9.65
N ARG A 386 6.52 32.95 -8.80
CA ARG A 386 6.22 31.56 -9.17
C ARG A 386 4.73 31.36 -9.44
N ASP A 387 4.41 30.35 -10.25
CA ASP A 387 3.04 29.86 -10.37
C ASP A 387 2.65 28.98 -9.18
N LEU A 388 1.55 28.25 -9.32
CA LEU A 388 0.96 27.47 -8.22
C LEU A 388 1.62 26.08 -8.06
N ASP A 389 2.32 25.59 -9.08
CA ASP A 389 3.07 24.31 -9.12
C ASP A 389 2.33 23.11 -8.51
N ILE A 390 1.01 23.06 -8.68
CA ILE A 390 0.17 21.93 -8.28
C ILE A 390 0.26 20.79 -9.29
N GLN A 391 -0.07 19.58 -8.86
CA GLN A 391 -0.32 18.45 -9.76
C GLN A 391 -1.46 18.78 -10.74
N ASP A 392 -1.33 18.43 -12.02
CA ASP A 392 -2.38 18.63 -13.05
C ASP A 392 -3.71 17.96 -12.67
N ASN A 393 -3.63 16.90 -11.88
CA ASN A 393 -4.74 16.02 -11.54
C ASN A 393 -4.62 15.60 -10.05
N PRO A 394 -4.85 16.52 -9.08
CA PRO A 394 -4.55 16.31 -7.67
C PRO A 394 -5.24 15.09 -7.09
N ARG A 395 -4.43 14.11 -6.68
CA ARG A 395 -4.86 12.83 -6.12
C ARG A 395 -3.90 12.42 -5.01
N ILE A 396 -4.46 11.82 -3.96
CA ILE A 396 -3.67 10.97 -3.06
C ILE A 396 -3.21 9.74 -3.86
N ALA A 397 -2.06 9.16 -3.49
CA ALA A 397 -1.34 8.14 -4.24
C ALA A 397 -2.23 7.04 -4.86
N SER A 398 -1.89 6.61 -6.08
CA SER A 398 -2.64 5.60 -6.82
C SER A 398 -2.67 4.26 -6.07
N ARG A 399 -3.75 4.01 -5.33
CA ARG A 399 -3.98 2.78 -4.55
C ARG A 399 -3.94 1.56 -5.47
N GLN A 400 -3.16 0.54 -5.10
CA GLN A 400 -3.06 -0.75 -5.77
C GLN A 400 -4.11 -1.72 -5.18
N PRO A 401 -5.34 -1.84 -5.71
CA PRO A 401 -6.44 -2.42 -4.92
C PRO A 401 -6.27 -3.94 -4.76
N ALA A 402 -5.73 -4.59 -5.80
CA ALA A 402 -5.37 -6.01 -5.78
C ALA A 402 -4.36 -6.34 -4.67
N TYR A 403 -3.30 -5.53 -4.53
CA TYR A 403 -2.29 -5.71 -3.48
C TYR A 403 -2.86 -5.39 -2.09
N PHE A 404 -3.66 -4.32 -1.97
CA PHE A 404 -4.34 -3.97 -0.72
C PHE A 404 -5.30 -5.06 -0.25
N GLN A 405 -5.92 -5.84 -1.14
CA GLN A 405 -6.72 -7.00 -0.77
C GLN A 405 -5.86 -8.08 -0.10
N GLN A 406 -4.67 -8.37 -0.63
CA GLN A 406 -3.73 -9.31 0.00
C GLN A 406 -3.23 -8.80 1.35
N VAL A 407 -2.90 -7.51 1.47
CA VAL A 407 -2.52 -6.88 2.74
C VAL A 407 -3.66 -7.02 3.77
N ASN A 408 -4.92 -6.81 3.39
CA ASN A 408 -6.07 -7.04 4.30
C ASN A 408 -6.20 -8.50 4.75
N ILE A 409 -5.95 -9.47 3.86
CA ILE A 409 -5.97 -10.90 4.18
C ILE A 409 -4.85 -11.23 5.19
N GLU A 410 -3.65 -10.72 4.98
CA GLU A 410 -2.50 -10.97 5.86
C GLU A 410 -2.59 -10.23 7.21
N LEU A 411 -3.09 -8.99 7.23
CA LEU A 411 -3.39 -8.26 8.47
C LEU A 411 -4.37 -9.06 9.34
N LYS A 412 -5.49 -9.51 8.77
CA LYS A 412 -6.47 -10.34 9.49
C LYS A 412 -5.90 -11.68 9.95
N LYS A 413 -4.97 -12.27 9.19
CA LYS A 413 -4.37 -13.59 9.49
C LYS A 413 -3.26 -13.53 10.55
N TYR A 414 -2.44 -12.48 10.55
CA TYR A 414 -1.20 -12.43 11.35
C TYR A 414 -1.23 -11.39 12.49
N VAL A 415 -2.04 -10.33 12.39
CA VAL A 415 -2.23 -9.34 13.45
C VAL A 415 -3.54 -9.62 14.21
N GLY A 416 -4.58 -10.02 13.48
CA GLY A 416 -5.85 -10.45 14.05
C GLY A 416 -6.48 -9.37 14.93
N GLU A 417 -6.81 -9.71 16.17
CA GLU A 417 -7.47 -8.81 17.13
C GLU A 417 -6.58 -7.66 17.62
N ARG A 418 -5.24 -7.74 17.45
CA ARG A 418 -4.34 -6.59 17.69
C ARG A 418 -4.42 -5.51 16.61
N PHE A 419 -5.12 -5.75 15.49
CA PHE A 419 -5.30 -4.73 14.44
C PHE A 419 -6.50 -3.83 14.77
N GLU A 420 -6.23 -2.74 15.48
CA GLU A 420 -7.22 -1.70 15.74
C GLU A 420 -7.24 -0.66 14.61
N ALA A 421 -8.13 -0.85 13.65
CA ALA A 421 -8.40 0.11 12.58
C ALA A 421 -8.68 1.52 13.15
N LYS A 422 -8.35 2.56 12.39
CA LYS A 422 -8.43 3.98 12.80
C LYS A 422 -7.45 4.45 13.90
N LYS A 423 -6.54 3.62 14.43
CA LYS A 423 -5.50 4.06 15.40
C LYS A 423 -4.20 4.61 14.78
N GLY A 424 -4.17 4.94 13.49
CA GLY A 424 -2.98 5.51 12.83
C GLY A 424 -1.86 4.51 12.56
N ILE A 425 -2.21 3.22 12.47
CA ILE A 425 -1.28 2.11 12.26
C ILE A 425 -0.49 2.32 10.95
N ARG A 426 0.83 2.12 11.01
CA ARG A 426 1.75 2.11 9.88
C ARG A 426 2.02 0.67 9.45
N VAL A 427 1.67 0.35 8.20
CA VAL A 427 1.84 -0.98 7.61
C VAL A 427 2.95 -0.93 6.56
N PHE A 428 4.04 -1.65 6.78
CA PHE A 428 5.14 -1.79 5.83
C PHE A 428 4.98 -3.09 5.05
N THR A 429 5.11 -3.01 3.73
CA THR A 429 4.85 -4.14 2.82
C THR A 429 6.10 -4.56 2.05
N SER A 430 6.00 -5.65 1.29
CA SER A 430 7.07 -6.15 0.42
C SER A 430 7.02 -5.62 -1.02
N LEU A 431 5.99 -4.80 -1.36
CA LEU A 431 5.75 -4.25 -2.69
C LEU A 431 6.93 -3.41 -3.16
N ASP A 432 7.40 -3.71 -4.37
CA ASP A 432 8.41 -2.95 -5.08
C ASP A 432 7.73 -1.89 -5.97
N PRO A 433 7.96 -0.58 -5.74
CA PRO A 433 7.28 0.46 -6.49
C PRO A 433 7.56 0.42 -8.00
N VAL A 434 8.75 -0.01 -8.42
CA VAL A 434 9.18 -0.07 -9.82
C VAL A 434 8.61 -1.32 -10.50
N SER A 435 8.67 -2.49 -9.85
CA SER A 435 8.06 -3.72 -10.39
C SER A 435 6.54 -3.55 -10.55
N GLN A 436 5.85 -2.92 -9.59
CA GLN A 436 4.42 -2.64 -9.69
C GLN A 436 4.10 -1.69 -10.86
N ASP A 437 4.77 -0.53 -10.92
CA ASP A 437 4.54 0.48 -11.95
C ASP A 437 4.78 -0.07 -13.37
N GLN A 438 5.87 -0.80 -13.58
CA GLN A 438 6.20 -1.35 -14.89
C GLN A 438 5.29 -2.52 -15.29
N LEU A 439 4.86 -3.35 -14.34
CA LEU A 439 3.91 -4.43 -14.61
C LEU A 439 2.51 -3.89 -14.96
N GLU A 440 2.05 -2.86 -14.24
CA GLU A 440 0.83 -2.11 -14.57
C GLU A 440 0.92 -1.47 -15.96
N LYS A 441 2.01 -0.75 -16.28
CA LYS A 441 2.23 -0.13 -17.59
C LYS A 441 2.30 -1.17 -18.72
N SER A 442 2.92 -2.33 -18.49
CA SER A 442 2.98 -3.41 -19.48
C SER A 442 1.62 -4.05 -19.74
N ILE A 443 0.79 -4.23 -18.73
CA ILE A 443 -0.61 -4.67 -18.91
C ILE A 443 -1.40 -3.60 -19.69
N ALA A 444 -1.29 -2.34 -19.30
CA ALA A 444 -1.98 -1.23 -19.97
C ALA A 444 -1.59 -1.05 -21.45
N ARG A 445 -0.31 -1.27 -21.80
CA ARG A 445 0.15 -1.27 -23.21
C ARG A 445 -0.30 -2.52 -23.98
N LYS A 446 0.00 -3.72 -23.45
CA LYS A 446 -0.08 -4.96 -24.24
C LYS A 446 -1.49 -5.55 -24.33
N VAL A 447 -2.37 -5.34 -23.34
CA VAL A 447 -3.73 -5.90 -23.38
C VAL A 447 -4.59 -5.29 -24.51
N PRO A 448 -4.60 -3.97 -24.76
CA PRO A 448 -5.30 -3.39 -25.92
C PRO A 448 -4.79 -3.93 -27.27
N GLU A 449 -3.47 -4.12 -27.44
CA GLU A 449 -2.92 -4.75 -28.64
C GLU A 449 -3.41 -6.19 -28.81
N LEU A 450 -3.30 -7.00 -27.76
CA LEU A 450 -3.67 -8.42 -27.77
C LEU A 450 -5.19 -8.64 -27.87
N SER A 451 -5.99 -7.66 -27.46
CA SER A 451 -7.46 -7.66 -27.61
C SER A 451 -7.90 -7.67 -29.08
N LYS A 452 -7.05 -7.26 -30.03
CA LYS A 452 -7.30 -7.43 -31.48
C LYS A 452 -7.43 -8.91 -31.89
N THR A 453 -6.88 -9.83 -31.09
CA THR A 453 -7.00 -11.29 -31.27
C THR A 453 -7.89 -11.93 -30.19
N GLY A 454 -7.75 -11.52 -28.93
CA GLY A 454 -8.53 -11.99 -27.77
C GLY A 454 -9.97 -11.51 -27.69
N GLY A 455 -10.34 -10.51 -28.50
CA GLY A 455 -11.59 -9.76 -28.42
C GLY A 455 -11.60 -8.74 -27.26
N ASN A 456 -12.49 -7.76 -27.36
CA ASN A 456 -12.52 -6.57 -26.49
C ASN A 456 -12.77 -6.86 -24.98
N GLN A 457 -13.22 -8.08 -24.66
CA GLN A 457 -13.45 -8.57 -23.29
C GLN A 457 -12.27 -9.39 -22.74
N LEU A 458 -11.12 -9.40 -23.43
CA LEU A 458 -9.86 -9.91 -22.87
C LEU A 458 -9.53 -9.15 -21.57
N GLU A 459 -9.11 -9.87 -20.55
CA GLU A 459 -8.64 -9.40 -19.24
C GLU A 459 -7.26 -9.96 -18.94
N ALA A 460 -6.62 -9.40 -17.91
CA ALA A 460 -5.28 -9.78 -17.48
C ALA A 460 -5.20 -9.92 -15.95
N ALA A 461 -4.25 -10.73 -15.50
CA ALA A 461 -3.80 -10.78 -14.13
C ALA A 461 -2.29 -11.05 -14.10
N ALA A 462 -1.58 -10.44 -13.17
CA ALA A 462 -0.18 -10.73 -12.96
C ALA A 462 0.21 -10.60 -11.49
N ILE A 463 1.21 -11.39 -11.10
CA ILE A 463 1.87 -11.32 -9.80
C ILE A 463 3.36 -11.57 -10.00
N ALA A 464 4.20 -10.73 -9.38
CA ALA A 464 5.64 -10.93 -9.31
C ALA A 464 6.02 -11.12 -7.84
N VAL A 465 6.77 -12.19 -7.55
CA VAL A 465 7.21 -12.55 -6.20
C VAL A 465 8.72 -12.75 -6.19
N ASP A 466 9.35 -12.43 -5.06
CA ASP A 466 10.76 -12.70 -4.84
C ASP A 466 11.02 -14.21 -4.90
N ARG A 467 11.98 -14.59 -5.74
CA ARG A 467 12.34 -15.98 -5.98
C ARG A 467 12.84 -16.68 -4.70
N ASN A 468 13.53 -15.97 -3.82
CA ASN A 468 14.18 -16.54 -2.65
C ASN A 468 13.32 -16.45 -1.39
N THR A 469 12.63 -15.32 -1.18
CA THR A 469 11.89 -15.02 0.07
C THR A 469 10.37 -15.18 -0.05
N GLY A 470 9.81 -15.34 -1.25
CA GLY A 470 8.36 -15.37 -1.48
C GLY A 470 7.66 -14.01 -1.34
N GLU A 471 8.41 -12.94 -1.07
CA GLU A 471 7.89 -11.59 -0.92
C GLU A 471 7.20 -11.08 -2.19
N ILE A 472 5.94 -10.66 -2.09
CA ILE A 472 5.16 -10.20 -3.24
C ILE A 472 5.61 -8.79 -3.65
N ARG A 473 6.39 -8.73 -4.73
CA ARG A 473 6.94 -7.49 -5.31
C ARG A 473 5.89 -6.69 -6.09
N ALA A 474 4.98 -7.35 -6.81
CA ALA A 474 3.91 -6.69 -7.55
C ALA A 474 2.65 -7.56 -7.69
N MET A 475 1.47 -6.94 -7.79
CA MET A 475 0.19 -7.61 -8.05
C MET A 475 -0.78 -6.73 -8.85
N VAL A 476 -1.31 -7.26 -9.96
CA VAL A 476 -2.29 -6.60 -10.83
C VAL A 476 -3.47 -7.53 -11.10
N GLY A 477 -4.69 -7.12 -10.73
CA GLY A 477 -5.89 -7.96 -10.74
C GLY A 477 -6.83 -7.82 -11.94
N GLY A 478 -6.50 -6.99 -12.93
CA GLY A 478 -7.33 -6.70 -14.10
C GLY A 478 -6.61 -5.78 -15.09
N LYS A 479 -7.13 -5.64 -16.32
CA LYS A 479 -6.52 -4.74 -17.32
C LYS A 479 -6.68 -3.25 -16.99
N ARG A 480 -7.69 -2.92 -16.17
CA ARG A 480 -7.90 -1.58 -15.61
C ARG A 480 -7.08 -1.47 -14.33
N THR A 481 -5.86 -0.98 -14.43
CA THR A 481 -5.00 -0.71 -13.27
C THR A 481 -5.66 0.35 -12.37
N GLY A 482 -5.42 0.28 -11.05
CA GLY A 482 -6.12 1.10 -10.06
C GLY A 482 -7.63 0.84 -9.89
N TYR A 483 -8.26 -0.07 -10.64
CA TYR A 483 -9.68 -0.41 -10.45
C TYR A 483 -9.88 -1.34 -9.25
N ASP A 484 -10.70 -0.89 -8.29
CA ASP A 484 -11.09 -1.63 -7.10
C ASP A 484 -12.34 -2.49 -7.38
N GLY A 485 -12.17 -3.81 -7.40
CA GLY A 485 -13.16 -4.77 -7.89
C GLY A 485 -12.59 -6.20 -7.93
N PHE A 486 -13.11 -7.05 -8.82
CA PHE A 486 -12.71 -8.47 -8.89
C PHE A 486 -11.22 -8.65 -9.22
N ASN A 487 -10.44 -9.10 -8.23
CA ASN A 487 -9.00 -9.29 -8.34
C ASN A 487 -8.66 -10.68 -8.90
N ARG A 488 -8.35 -10.73 -10.19
CA ARG A 488 -8.04 -11.98 -10.88
C ARG A 488 -6.72 -12.63 -10.43
N ALA A 489 -5.82 -11.90 -9.77
CA ALA A 489 -4.59 -12.49 -9.23
C ALA A 489 -4.85 -13.40 -8.01
N LEU A 490 -5.87 -13.08 -7.19
CA LEU A 490 -6.25 -13.82 -5.99
C LEU A 490 -7.55 -14.64 -6.15
N ASN A 491 -8.41 -14.31 -7.10
CA ASN A 491 -9.79 -14.83 -7.12
C ASN A 491 -10.21 -15.49 -8.45
N ALA A 492 -9.42 -15.38 -9.53
CA ALA A 492 -9.71 -16.09 -10.78
C ALA A 492 -8.97 -17.44 -10.81
N SER A 493 -9.56 -18.47 -10.19
CA SER A 493 -9.09 -19.85 -10.39
C SER A 493 -9.36 -20.28 -11.83
N ARG A 494 -8.31 -20.61 -12.58
CA ARG A 494 -8.35 -20.91 -14.03
C ARG A 494 -7.51 -22.12 -14.42
N PRO A 495 -7.91 -22.90 -15.44
CA PRO A 495 -7.14 -24.08 -15.87
C PRO A 495 -5.70 -23.72 -16.25
N ILE A 496 -4.72 -24.29 -15.54
CA ILE A 496 -3.30 -23.91 -15.70
C ILE A 496 -2.67 -24.52 -16.95
N GLY A 497 -3.28 -25.59 -17.49
CA GLY A 497 -2.83 -26.25 -18.71
C GLY A 497 -1.37 -26.74 -18.58
N SER A 498 -0.58 -26.48 -19.63
CA SER A 498 0.84 -26.86 -19.67
C SER A 498 1.77 -26.18 -18.62
N LEU A 499 1.25 -25.39 -17.67
CA LEU A 499 2.02 -24.96 -16.49
C LEU A 499 2.19 -26.06 -15.43
N VAL A 500 1.39 -27.12 -15.41
CA VAL A 500 1.60 -28.24 -14.46
C VAL A 500 2.92 -28.96 -14.67
N LYS A 501 3.42 -28.96 -15.92
CA LYS A 501 4.42 -29.92 -16.39
C LYS A 501 5.69 -29.96 -15.55
N PRO A 502 6.34 -28.83 -15.18
CA PRO A 502 7.52 -28.85 -14.32
C PRO A 502 7.39 -29.70 -13.05
N ALA A 503 6.22 -29.78 -12.40
CA ALA A 503 6.02 -30.63 -11.23
C ALA A 503 6.09 -32.14 -11.55
N ILE A 504 5.65 -32.55 -12.74
CA ILE A 504 5.71 -33.95 -13.21
C ILE A 504 7.16 -34.34 -13.52
N TYR A 505 7.89 -33.46 -14.21
CA TYR A 505 9.30 -33.68 -14.50
C TYR A 505 10.16 -33.61 -13.23
N LEU A 506 9.79 -32.78 -12.25
CA LEU A 506 10.36 -32.79 -10.90
C LEU A 506 10.13 -34.12 -10.18
N THR A 507 8.90 -34.65 -10.19
CA THR A 507 8.54 -35.95 -9.58
C THR A 507 9.36 -37.11 -10.19
N ALA A 508 9.76 -36.99 -11.46
CA ALA A 508 10.70 -37.90 -12.09
C ALA A 508 12.13 -37.70 -11.59
N LEU A 509 12.62 -36.46 -11.54
CA LEU A 509 13.99 -36.11 -11.16
C LEU A 509 14.26 -36.24 -9.65
N GLU A 510 13.22 -36.37 -8.81
CA GLU A 510 13.29 -36.87 -7.42
C GLU A 510 13.64 -38.39 -7.36
N GLN A 511 13.77 -39.08 -8.51
CA GLN A 511 14.22 -40.47 -8.62
C GLN A 511 15.47 -40.58 -9.54
N PRO A 512 16.64 -40.08 -9.12
CA PRO A 512 17.85 -40.00 -9.96
C PRO A 512 18.34 -41.36 -10.48
N GLN A 513 18.10 -42.44 -9.71
CA GLN A 513 18.40 -43.83 -10.08
C GLN A 513 17.58 -44.36 -11.28
N LYS A 514 16.57 -43.60 -11.76
CA LYS A 514 15.69 -43.99 -12.89
C LYS A 514 15.59 -42.90 -13.97
N TYR A 515 15.55 -41.64 -13.57
CA TYR A 515 15.30 -40.51 -14.47
C TYR A 515 16.39 -39.45 -14.39
N THR A 516 16.91 -39.10 -15.56
CA THR A 516 17.84 -37.98 -15.76
C THR A 516 17.27 -37.03 -16.82
N LEU A 517 17.92 -35.90 -17.06
CA LEU A 517 17.53 -35.02 -18.17
C LEU A 517 17.65 -35.69 -19.54
N ALA A 518 18.49 -36.72 -19.68
CA ALA A 518 18.69 -37.45 -20.93
C ALA A 518 17.64 -38.56 -21.18
N THR A 519 16.99 -39.07 -20.13
CA THR A 519 16.11 -40.25 -20.21
C THR A 519 15.09 -40.16 -21.34
N THR A 520 15.05 -41.20 -22.18
CA THR A 520 14.15 -41.28 -23.33
C THR A 520 12.69 -41.41 -22.90
N LEU A 521 11.83 -40.56 -23.45
CA LEU A 521 10.38 -40.64 -23.34
C LEU A 521 9.78 -40.87 -24.73
N MET A 522 8.72 -41.69 -24.79
CA MET A 522 8.10 -42.09 -26.05
C MET A 522 6.99 -41.12 -26.49
N ASP A 523 7.16 -40.47 -27.64
CA ASP A 523 6.17 -39.61 -28.30
C ASP A 523 5.42 -40.37 -29.40
N SER A 524 4.65 -41.39 -29.00
CA SER A 524 3.82 -42.22 -29.89
C SER A 524 2.37 -42.32 -29.38
N PRO A 525 1.37 -42.60 -30.26
CA PRO A 525 -0.05 -42.57 -29.93
C PRO A 525 -0.43 -43.25 -28.61
N LEU A 526 -1.22 -42.56 -27.79
CA LEU A 526 -1.69 -43.02 -26.49
C LEU A 526 -3.22 -42.94 -26.43
N SER A 527 -3.83 -43.99 -25.88
CA SER A 527 -5.27 -44.07 -25.59
C SER A 527 -5.46 -44.69 -24.21
N LEU A 528 -6.10 -43.98 -23.29
CA LEU A 528 -6.38 -44.43 -21.93
C LEU A 528 -7.89 -44.68 -21.78
N LYS A 529 -8.27 -45.86 -21.29
CA LYS A 529 -9.67 -46.20 -20.98
C LYS A 529 -10.04 -45.59 -19.62
N GLY A 530 -11.11 -44.79 -19.57
CA GLY A 530 -11.70 -44.27 -18.34
C GLY A 530 -12.65 -45.28 -17.68
N SER A 531 -12.93 -45.09 -16.39
CA SER A 531 -13.79 -45.98 -15.59
C SER A 531 -15.25 -46.09 -16.04
N LYS A 532 -15.70 -45.24 -16.97
CA LYS A 532 -17.03 -45.31 -17.61
C LYS A 532 -16.96 -45.71 -19.10
N GLY A 533 -15.93 -46.44 -19.51
CA GLY A 533 -15.75 -46.95 -20.89
C GLY A 533 -15.33 -45.91 -21.94
N SER A 534 -15.34 -44.62 -21.61
CA SER A 534 -14.84 -43.56 -22.48
C SER A 534 -13.32 -43.70 -22.72
N VAL A 535 -12.86 -43.37 -23.93
CA VAL A 535 -11.43 -43.40 -24.28
C VAL A 535 -10.90 -41.97 -24.38
N TRP A 536 -9.81 -41.69 -23.66
CA TRP A 536 -9.08 -40.43 -23.74
C TRP A 536 -7.76 -40.61 -24.48
N SER A 537 -7.65 -40.00 -25.66
CA SER A 537 -6.46 -40.07 -26.52
C SER A 537 -5.79 -38.69 -26.62
N PRO A 538 -4.87 -38.32 -25.71
CA PRO A 538 -4.19 -37.03 -25.75
C PRO A 538 -3.33 -36.89 -27.02
N ARG A 539 -3.18 -35.65 -27.50
CA ARG A 539 -2.37 -35.32 -28.68
C ARG A 539 -1.44 -34.14 -28.40
N ASN A 540 -0.32 -34.06 -29.10
CA ASN A 540 0.53 -32.87 -29.09
C ASN A 540 -0.16 -31.68 -29.78
N PHE A 541 0.24 -30.47 -29.41
CA PHE A 541 -0.36 -29.24 -29.92
C PHE A 541 -0.27 -29.10 -31.46
N ASP A 542 0.87 -29.52 -32.02
CA ASP A 542 1.12 -29.58 -33.46
C ASP A 542 0.56 -30.85 -34.15
N ARG A 543 -0.08 -31.74 -33.38
CA ARG A 543 -0.64 -33.03 -33.80
C ARG A 543 0.39 -34.03 -34.37
N LYS A 544 1.70 -33.79 -34.18
CA LYS A 544 2.77 -34.69 -34.64
C LYS A 544 3.29 -35.58 -33.51
N PHE A 545 3.70 -36.78 -33.89
CA PHE A 545 4.45 -37.75 -33.06
C PHE A 545 5.92 -37.75 -33.49
N ARG A 546 6.82 -38.22 -32.63
CA ARG A 546 8.28 -38.09 -32.82
C ARG A 546 9.10 -39.34 -32.55
N GLY A 547 8.48 -40.42 -32.07
CA GLY A 547 9.26 -41.55 -31.56
C GLY A 547 9.97 -41.14 -30.28
N GLU A 548 11.29 -41.18 -30.26
CA GLU A 548 12.07 -41.00 -29.04
C GLU A 548 12.47 -39.55 -28.78
N VAL A 549 12.13 -39.03 -27.60
CA VAL A 549 12.46 -37.66 -27.18
C VAL A 549 13.07 -37.64 -25.78
N PRO A 550 14.26 -37.04 -25.56
CA PRO A 550 14.84 -36.90 -24.23
C PRO A 550 13.95 -36.07 -23.29
N LEU A 551 13.97 -36.41 -22.00
CA LEU A 551 13.16 -35.81 -20.94
C LEU A 551 13.22 -34.28 -20.94
N TYR A 552 14.42 -33.68 -21.09
CA TYR A 552 14.56 -32.22 -21.16
C TYR A 552 13.92 -31.59 -22.41
N VAL A 553 13.92 -32.29 -23.56
CA VAL A 553 13.30 -31.83 -24.81
C VAL A 553 11.78 -31.87 -24.70
N ALA A 554 11.24 -32.94 -24.11
CA ALA A 554 9.81 -33.08 -23.90
C ALA A 554 9.24 -31.95 -23.01
N LEU A 555 9.98 -31.52 -21.97
CA LEU A 555 9.62 -30.35 -21.17
C LEU A 555 9.84 -29.03 -21.92
N SER A 556 11.00 -28.80 -22.56
CA SER A 556 11.34 -27.52 -23.19
C SER A 556 10.43 -27.18 -24.38
N LYS A 557 10.11 -28.19 -25.21
CA LYS A 557 9.13 -28.11 -26.30
C LYS A 557 7.69 -28.31 -25.82
N SER A 558 7.49 -28.70 -24.56
CA SER A 558 6.20 -28.85 -23.88
C SER A 558 5.26 -29.89 -24.54
N TYR A 559 5.80 -31.02 -25.02
CA TYR A 559 5.02 -32.10 -25.63
C TYR A 559 4.01 -32.72 -24.64
N ASN A 560 2.84 -33.11 -25.13
CA ASN A 560 1.73 -33.59 -24.30
C ASN A 560 1.86 -35.08 -24.04
N VAL A 561 2.04 -35.89 -25.09
CA VAL A 561 1.95 -37.35 -24.99
C VAL A 561 3.09 -37.96 -24.15
N PRO A 562 4.37 -37.52 -24.27
CA PRO A 562 5.45 -37.98 -23.40
C PRO A 562 5.21 -37.60 -21.93
N THR A 563 4.64 -36.42 -21.68
CA THR A 563 4.32 -35.96 -20.31
C THR A 563 3.21 -36.80 -19.68
N VAL A 564 2.18 -37.19 -20.43
CA VAL A 564 1.11 -38.08 -19.91
C VAL A 564 1.67 -39.48 -19.66
N ARG A 565 2.52 -40.02 -20.55
CA ARG A 565 3.18 -41.32 -20.31
C ARG A 565 4.04 -41.30 -19.06
N LEU A 566 4.87 -40.26 -18.88
CA LEU A 566 5.70 -40.07 -17.69
C LEU A 566 4.84 -39.96 -16.42
N GLY A 567 3.79 -39.13 -16.42
CA GLY A 567 2.86 -39.03 -15.28
C GLY A 567 2.19 -40.36 -14.92
N MET A 568 1.77 -41.14 -15.92
CA MET A 568 1.21 -42.48 -15.71
C MET A 568 2.24 -43.49 -15.18
N GLN A 569 3.54 -43.35 -15.50
CA GLN A 569 4.62 -44.19 -14.96
C GLN A 569 5.00 -43.81 -13.52
N LEU A 570 4.86 -42.54 -13.14
CA LEU A 570 5.16 -42.03 -11.80
C LEU A 570 4.02 -42.26 -10.81
N GLY A 571 2.78 -42.37 -11.30
CA GLY A 571 1.56 -42.45 -10.49
C GLY A 571 0.91 -41.08 -10.28
N ILE A 572 -0.43 -41.09 -10.20
CA ILE A 572 -1.23 -39.87 -9.96
C ILE A 572 -0.94 -39.29 -8.58
N ASP A 573 -0.81 -40.15 -7.56
CA ASP A 573 -0.65 -39.73 -6.17
C ASP A 573 0.74 -39.12 -5.93
N SER A 574 1.81 -39.74 -6.43
CA SER A 574 3.19 -39.21 -6.39
C SER A 574 3.29 -37.79 -6.95
N VAL A 575 2.65 -37.55 -8.10
CA VAL A 575 2.63 -36.23 -8.75
C VAL A 575 1.73 -35.24 -7.98
N SER A 576 0.61 -35.69 -7.41
CA SER A 576 -0.26 -34.87 -6.57
C SER A 576 0.44 -34.45 -5.27
N ASP A 577 1.25 -35.35 -4.71
CA ASP A 577 2.07 -35.11 -3.53
C ASP A 577 3.18 -34.10 -3.81
N THR A 578 3.91 -34.24 -4.93
CA THR A 578 4.91 -33.25 -5.33
C THR A 578 4.27 -31.89 -5.65
N ILE A 579 3.10 -31.82 -6.30
CA ILE A 579 2.36 -30.55 -6.46
C ILE A 579 1.96 -29.95 -5.09
N GLY A 580 1.57 -30.79 -4.13
CA GLY A 580 1.31 -30.38 -2.74
C GLY A 580 2.54 -29.81 -2.03
N LYS A 581 3.70 -30.49 -2.10
CA LYS A 581 5.00 -30.00 -1.57
C LYS A 581 5.34 -28.62 -2.12
N LEU A 582 5.03 -28.35 -3.40
CA LEU A 582 5.29 -27.06 -4.04
C LEU A 582 4.43 -25.90 -3.50
N GLY A 583 3.44 -26.16 -2.64
CA GLY A 583 2.61 -25.14 -1.98
C GLY A 583 1.23 -24.93 -2.58
N VAL A 584 0.72 -25.92 -3.34
CA VAL A 584 -0.66 -25.93 -3.85
C VAL A 584 -1.53 -26.78 -2.92
N ASP A 585 -2.77 -26.36 -2.66
CA ASP A 585 -3.73 -27.20 -1.92
C ASP A 585 -4.11 -28.43 -2.76
N LYS A 586 -3.92 -29.63 -2.21
CA LYS A 586 -4.29 -30.90 -2.85
C LYS A 586 -5.79 -30.97 -3.19
N ASN A 587 -6.65 -30.24 -2.48
CA ASN A 587 -8.08 -30.19 -2.76
C ASN A 587 -8.42 -29.55 -4.12
N GLU A 588 -7.53 -28.70 -4.68
CA GLU A 588 -7.67 -28.13 -6.04
C GLU A 588 -7.32 -29.18 -7.12
N ILE A 589 -6.61 -30.25 -6.76
CA ILE A 589 -6.10 -31.27 -7.68
C ILE A 589 -7.14 -32.39 -7.83
N ARG A 590 -7.66 -32.58 -9.05
CA ARG A 590 -8.48 -33.75 -9.36
C ARG A 590 -7.58 -34.94 -9.77
N PRO A 591 -7.55 -36.07 -9.04
CA PRO A 591 -6.68 -37.21 -9.33
C PRO A 591 -7.21 -38.02 -10.53
N VAL A 592 -6.92 -37.54 -11.75
CA VAL A 592 -7.29 -38.17 -13.03
C VAL A 592 -6.20 -37.91 -14.08
N PRO A 593 -5.96 -38.79 -15.08
CA PRO A 593 -4.84 -38.65 -16.02
C PRO A 593 -4.76 -37.33 -16.80
N SER A 594 -5.87 -36.59 -16.94
CA SER A 594 -5.86 -35.26 -17.56
C SER A 594 -5.18 -34.18 -16.71
N MET A 595 -4.95 -34.43 -15.41
CA MET A 595 -4.18 -33.53 -14.53
C MET A 595 -2.76 -33.31 -15.05
N PHE A 596 -2.17 -34.31 -15.73
CA PHE A 596 -0.83 -34.22 -16.31
C PHE A 596 -0.72 -33.19 -17.46
N LEU A 597 -1.85 -32.70 -17.96
CA LEU A 597 -1.95 -31.58 -18.90
C LEU A 597 -2.61 -30.33 -18.29
N GLY A 598 -2.79 -30.30 -16.96
CA GLY A 598 -3.30 -29.15 -16.20
C GLY A 598 -4.81 -28.95 -16.34
N SER A 599 -5.59 -30.04 -16.28
CA SER A 599 -7.06 -30.01 -16.28
C SER A 599 -7.68 -29.61 -14.93
N PHE A 600 -6.93 -28.94 -14.06
CA PHE A 600 -7.38 -28.37 -12.80
C PHE A 600 -7.05 -26.87 -12.78
N SER A 601 -7.78 -26.12 -11.96
CA SER A 601 -7.72 -24.66 -11.93
C SER A 601 -6.89 -24.17 -10.75
N LEU A 602 -6.13 -23.10 -10.95
CA LEU A 602 -5.47 -22.35 -9.88
C LEU A 602 -5.55 -20.85 -10.17
N THR A 603 -5.42 -20.05 -9.12
CA THR A 603 -5.20 -18.60 -9.21
C THR A 603 -3.75 -18.29 -9.61
N PRO A 604 -3.47 -17.12 -10.20
CA PRO A 604 -2.09 -16.65 -10.43
C PRO A 604 -1.21 -16.65 -9.17
N PHE A 605 -1.79 -16.40 -7.99
CA PHE A 605 -1.09 -16.51 -6.70
C PHE A 605 -0.62 -17.94 -6.40
N GLN A 606 -1.50 -18.94 -6.49
CA GLN A 606 -1.14 -20.35 -6.26
C GLN A 606 -0.12 -20.85 -7.29
N VAL A 607 -0.24 -20.40 -8.56
CA VAL A 607 0.75 -20.68 -9.60
C VAL A 607 2.11 -20.05 -9.27
N ALA A 608 2.14 -18.82 -8.77
CA ALA A 608 3.38 -18.18 -8.34
C ALA A 608 4.05 -18.90 -7.17
N GLN A 609 3.28 -19.37 -6.16
CA GLN A 609 3.81 -20.18 -5.07
C GLN A 609 4.47 -21.47 -5.58
N MET A 610 3.78 -22.19 -6.48
CA MET A 610 4.30 -23.43 -7.07
C MET A 610 5.64 -23.20 -7.80
N TYR A 611 5.74 -22.14 -8.60
CA TYR A 611 6.96 -21.83 -9.35
C TYR A 611 8.07 -21.19 -8.50
N GLN A 612 7.72 -20.50 -7.40
CA GLN A 612 8.66 -20.04 -6.39
C GLN A 612 9.38 -21.24 -5.78
N THR A 613 8.64 -22.24 -5.27
CA THR A 613 9.25 -23.45 -4.68
C THR A 613 10.13 -24.22 -5.65
N ILE A 614 9.70 -24.40 -6.92
CA ILE A 614 10.53 -25.06 -7.96
C ILE A 614 11.85 -24.30 -8.16
N THR A 615 11.78 -22.98 -8.41
CA THR A 615 12.94 -22.23 -8.88
C THR A 615 13.84 -21.67 -7.76
N ASN A 616 13.40 -21.75 -6.51
CA ASN A 616 14.19 -21.53 -5.29
C ASN A 616 15.03 -22.78 -4.90
N SER A 617 15.31 -23.67 -5.86
CA SER A 617 15.98 -24.97 -5.67
C SER A 617 15.28 -25.84 -4.61
N GLY A 618 13.95 -25.94 -4.71
CA GLY A 618 13.13 -26.83 -3.88
C GLY A 618 12.77 -26.29 -2.49
N ARG A 619 13.18 -25.06 -2.17
CA ARG A 619 12.85 -24.38 -0.91
C ARG A 619 11.55 -23.60 -1.03
N ILE A 620 10.52 -24.00 -0.30
CA ILE A 620 9.27 -23.23 -0.22
C ILE A 620 9.50 -21.98 0.64
N ALA A 621 9.04 -20.84 0.14
CA ALA A 621 8.88 -19.62 0.91
C ALA A 621 7.40 -19.16 0.76
N PRO A 622 6.59 -19.20 1.83
CA PRO A 622 5.18 -18.81 1.76
C PRO A 622 5.00 -17.37 1.27
N LEU A 623 4.20 -17.18 0.22
CA LEU A 623 4.01 -15.86 -0.37
C LEU A 623 3.44 -14.85 0.65
N SER A 624 4.05 -13.66 0.72
CA SER A 624 3.69 -12.63 1.70
C SER A 624 3.82 -11.20 1.17
N ALA A 625 2.79 -10.39 1.45
CA ALA A 625 2.74 -8.94 1.23
C ALA A 625 3.20 -8.14 2.46
N LEU A 626 3.04 -8.68 3.67
CA LEU A 626 3.25 -7.96 4.92
C LEU A 626 4.68 -8.11 5.46
N ARG A 627 5.41 -6.98 5.62
CA ARG A 627 6.73 -6.95 6.29
C ARG A 627 6.61 -6.64 7.77
N SER A 628 5.91 -5.56 8.14
CA SER A 628 5.70 -5.21 9.55
C SER A 628 4.48 -4.30 9.73
N VAL A 629 4.01 -4.24 10.98
CA VAL A 629 2.89 -3.41 11.42
C VAL A 629 3.30 -2.75 12.72
N VAL A 630 3.27 -1.43 12.75
CA VAL A 630 3.65 -0.60 13.89
C VAL A 630 2.52 0.37 14.17
N ASP A 631 2.23 0.68 15.42
CA ASP A 631 1.26 1.73 15.74
C ASP A 631 1.85 3.16 15.61
N ASN A 632 1.11 4.13 16.14
CA ASN A 632 1.48 5.55 16.18
C ASN A 632 2.58 5.88 17.20
N ASP A 633 2.69 5.08 18.26
CA ASP A 633 3.53 5.35 19.43
C ASP A 633 4.87 4.60 19.37
N GLY A 634 4.91 3.50 18.60
CA GLY A 634 6.11 2.73 18.27
C GLY A 634 5.99 1.22 18.51
N GLU A 635 4.85 0.71 18.98
CA GLU A 635 4.70 -0.72 19.26
C GLU A 635 4.65 -1.54 17.97
N VAL A 636 5.53 -2.55 17.86
CA VAL A 636 5.53 -3.50 16.75
C VAL A 636 4.45 -4.56 16.98
N LEU A 637 3.28 -4.33 16.38
CA LEU A 637 2.13 -5.24 16.42
C LEU A 637 2.41 -6.54 15.64
N TYR A 638 3.21 -6.47 14.58
CA TYR A 638 3.67 -7.63 13.81
C TYR A 638 5.01 -7.34 13.11
N GLN A 639 5.88 -8.35 13.08
CA GLN A 639 7.10 -8.36 12.27
C GLN A 639 7.19 -9.70 11.54
N SER A 640 7.41 -9.64 10.22
CA SER A 640 7.63 -10.83 9.40
C SER A 640 9.03 -11.40 9.67
N ILE A 641 9.09 -12.72 9.81
CA ILE A 641 10.31 -13.51 9.97
C ILE A 641 10.34 -14.50 8.79
N PRO A 642 11.38 -14.49 7.93
CA PRO A 642 11.44 -15.37 6.77
C PRO A 642 11.32 -16.86 7.13
N ARG A 643 10.27 -17.52 6.64
CA ARG A 643 10.03 -18.96 6.82
C ARG A 643 10.35 -19.69 5.53
N VAL A 644 11.63 -20.04 5.35
CA VAL A 644 12.11 -20.79 4.18
C VAL A 644 12.51 -22.19 4.62
N SER A 645 11.96 -23.22 3.99
CA SER A 645 12.28 -24.63 4.27
C SER A 645 12.44 -25.45 2.99
N GLN A 646 13.30 -26.47 3.01
CA GLN A 646 13.39 -27.43 1.91
C GLN A 646 12.10 -28.27 1.88
N SER A 647 11.53 -28.49 0.69
CA SER A 647 10.27 -29.24 0.52
C SER A 647 10.34 -30.36 -0.52
N VAL A 648 11.12 -30.15 -1.58
CA VAL A 648 11.51 -31.14 -2.60
C VAL A 648 13.03 -31.12 -2.74
N ASP A 649 13.64 -32.17 -3.31
CA ASP A 649 15.10 -32.25 -3.41
C ASP A 649 15.74 -31.11 -4.21
N GLN A 650 16.84 -30.58 -3.68
CA GLN A 650 17.53 -29.40 -4.24
C GLN A 650 17.99 -29.66 -5.67
N GLN A 651 18.54 -30.85 -5.90
CA GLN A 651 19.07 -31.34 -7.16
C GLN A 651 17.94 -31.51 -8.20
N ALA A 652 16.83 -32.15 -7.83
CA ALA A 652 15.67 -32.35 -8.70
C ALA A 652 15.01 -31.03 -9.13
N ALA A 653 14.86 -30.08 -8.19
CA ALA A 653 14.33 -28.75 -8.44
C ALA A 653 15.28 -27.88 -9.30
N TRP A 654 16.59 -28.00 -9.07
CA TRP A 654 17.62 -27.36 -9.89
C TRP A 654 17.61 -27.90 -11.34
N LEU A 655 17.55 -29.22 -11.51
CA LEU A 655 17.48 -29.86 -12.84
C LEU A 655 16.20 -29.50 -13.60
N THR A 656 15.05 -29.44 -12.91
CA THR A 656 13.79 -28.91 -13.46
C THR A 656 13.94 -27.45 -13.90
N THR A 657 14.62 -26.61 -13.10
CA THR A 657 14.86 -25.20 -13.44
C THR A 657 15.82 -25.05 -14.61
N TYR A 658 16.85 -25.89 -14.72
CA TYR A 658 17.74 -25.98 -15.89
C TYR A 658 16.95 -26.35 -17.16
N ALA A 659 16.06 -27.35 -17.09
CA ALA A 659 15.19 -27.70 -18.21
C ALA A 659 14.19 -26.59 -18.57
N MET A 660 13.76 -25.76 -17.60
CA MET A 660 13.00 -24.54 -17.88
C MET A 660 13.84 -23.42 -18.55
N LYS A 661 15.15 -23.33 -18.29
CA LYS A 661 16.05 -22.45 -19.08
C LYS A 661 16.12 -22.93 -20.54
N ARG A 662 16.19 -24.24 -20.80
CA ARG A 662 16.02 -24.81 -22.16
C ARG A 662 14.65 -24.45 -22.76
N GLY A 663 13.60 -24.45 -21.95
CA GLY A 663 12.26 -23.97 -22.31
C GLY A 663 12.23 -22.54 -22.87
N VAL A 664 13.17 -21.68 -22.45
CA VAL A 664 13.33 -20.30 -22.95
C VAL A 664 14.42 -20.16 -24.01
N SER A 665 15.45 -21.00 -24.06
CA SER A 665 16.50 -20.91 -25.10
C SER A 665 16.07 -21.51 -26.44
N GLU A 666 15.52 -22.72 -26.45
CA GLU A 666 15.14 -23.46 -27.66
C GLU A 666 13.65 -23.81 -27.70
N GLY A 667 12.96 -23.65 -26.56
CA GLY A 667 11.61 -24.12 -26.34
C GLY A 667 10.50 -23.12 -26.69
N THR A 668 9.34 -23.31 -26.06
CA THR A 668 8.14 -22.48 -26.27
C THR A 668 8.30 -21.01 -25.83
N GLY A 669 9.32 -20.69 -25.03
CA GLY A 669 9.68 -19.34 -24.59
C GLY A 669 10.67 -18.59 -25.49
N ARG A 670 11.16 -19.20 -26.60
CA ARG A 670 12.27 -18.70 -27.44
C ARG A 670 12.16 -17.26 -27.96
N PHE A 671 10.98 -16.64 -27.91
CA PHE A 671 10.79 -15.23 -28.22
C PHE A 671 11.67 -14.30 -27.36
N LEU A 672 11.98 -14.69 -26.12
CA LEU A 672 12.82 -13.88 -25.22
C LEU A 672 14.30 -13.83 -25.61
N GLN A 673 14.81 -14.79 -26.40
CA GLN A 673 16.24 -14.88 -26.69
C GLN A 673 16.79 -13.66 -27.43
N GLY A 674 16.02 -13.09 -28.36
CA GLY A 674 16.45 -11.95 -29.19
C GLY A 674 16.74 -10.65 -28.42
N GLN A 675 16.38 -10.59 -27.13
CA GLN A 675 16.64 -9.42 -26.26
C GLN A 675 17.24 -9.78 -24.89
N PHE A 676 16.97 -10.99 -24.38
CA PHE A 676 17.27 -11.38 -22.99
C PHE A 676 18.09 -12.68 -22.84
N ALA A 677 18.77 -13.14 -23.90
CA ALA A 677 19.62 -14.35 -23.83
C ALA A 677 20.67 -14.27 -22.70
N TRP A 678 21.30 -13.10 -22.53
CA TRP A 678 22.33 -12.83 -21.51
C TRP A 678 21.84 -13.05 -20.06
N ALA A 679 20.55 -12.81 -19.78
CA ALA A 679 19.97 -13.00 -18.46
C ALA A 679 19.73 -14.48 -18.12
N GLY A 680 19.83 -15.39 -19.11
CA GLY A 680 19.71 -16.83 -18.90
C GLY A 680 18.38 -17.27 -18.29
N LEU A 681 17.29 -16.56 -18.61
CA LEU A 681 15.96 -16.72 -18.02
C LEU A 681 15.45 -18.17 -18.05
N ALA A 682 14.64 -18.53 -17.04
CA ALA A 682 13.81 -19.73 -17.05
C ALA A 682 12.34 -19.34 -17.26
N GLY A 683 11.51 -20.30 -17.68
CA GLY A 683 10.07 -20.06 -17.76
C GLY A 683 9.29 -21.19 -18.40
N LYS A 684 7.96 -21.09 -18.29
CA LYS A 684 7.02 -22.06 -18.83
C LYS A 684 5.77 -21.39 -19.40
N THR A 685 5.38 -21.83 -20.59
CA THR A 685 4.11 -21.49 -21.21
C THR A 685 2.98 -22.41 -20.73
N GLY A 686 1.80 -21.84 -20.52
CA GLY A 686 0.55 -22.58 -20.38
C GLY A 686 -0.47 -22.11 -21.41
N THR A 687 -1.34 -23.02 -21.83
CA THR A 687 -2.50 -22.75 -22.67
C THR A 687 -3.55 -23.78 -22.29
N SER A 688 -4.76 -23.34 -21.98
CA SER A 688 -5.89 -24.22 -21.69
C SER A 688 -6.58 -24.68 -22.98
N ASN A 689 -7.53 -25.63 -22.86
CA ASN A 689 -8.33 -26.08 -24.00
C ASN A 689 -9.03 -24.90 -24.69
N ASP A 690 -9.18 -25.02 -26.01
CA ASP A 690 -9.72 -23.99 -26.91
C ASP A 690 -9.00 -22.63 -26.86
N SER A 691 -7.81 -22.54 -26.23
CA SER A 691 -7.11 -21.28 -25.94
C SER A 691 -7.98 -20.27 -25.19
N ARG A 692 -8.70 -20.72 -24.14
CA ARG A 692 -9.48 -19.86 -23.24
C ARG A 692 -8.58 -19.04 -22.32
N ASP A 693 -7.48 -19.62 -21.88
CA ASP A 693 -6.49 -19.04 -20.97
C ASP A 693 -5.09 -19.14 -21.58
N SER A 694 -4.41 -18.00 -21.66
CA SER A 694 -3.02 -17.84 -22.06
C SER A 694 -2.19 -17.55 -20.82
N TRP A 695 -1.24 -18.43 -20.51
CA TRP A 695 -0.41 -18.32 -19.31
C TRP A 695 1.08 -18.26 -19.66
N PHE A 696 1.83 -17.48 -18.89
CA PHE A 696 3.28 -17.58 -18.84
C PHE A 696 3.78 -17.37 -17.42
N VAL A 697 4.70 -18.23 -16.98
CA VAL A 697 5.55 -17.95 -15.82
C VAL A 697 6.96 -17.75 -16.30
N GLY A 698 7.54 -16.59 -16.01
CA GLY A 698 8.92 -16.24 -16.29
C GLY A 698 9.71 -16.04 -15.00
N VAL A 699 10.98 -16.44 -15.02
CA VAL A 699 11.87 -16.37 -13.85
C VAL A 699 13.22 -15.81 -14.27
N ASP A 700 13.64 -14.77 -13.57
CA ASP A 700 14.98 -14.17 -13.66
C ASP A 700 15.76 -14.41 -12.35
N GLY A 701 16.90 -13.73 -12.14
CA GLY A 701 17.69 -13.90 -10.90
C GLY A 701 16.93 -13.61 -9.61
N ARG A 702 15.91 -12.74 -9.67
CA ARG A 702 15.25 -12.06 -8.54
C ARG A 702 13.77 -12.40 -8.42
N GLU A 703 13.02 -12.43 -9.52
CA GLU A 703 11.56 -12.51 -9.50
C GLU A 703 11.03 -13.75 -10.26
N VAL A 704 10.00 -14.36 -9.67
CA VAL A 704 9.07 -15.27 -10.34
C VAL A 704 7.84 -14.47 -10.72
N THR A 705 7.65 -14.23 -12.03
CA THR A 705 6.51 -13.46 -12.56
C THR A 705 5.51 -14.39 -13.23
N THR A 706 4.31 -14.50 -12.67
CA THR A 706 3.18 -15.23 -13.27
C THR A 706 2.23 -14.25 -13.95
N ILE A 707 1.90 -14.51 -15.21
CA ILE A 707 0.94 -13.72 -16.00
C ILE A 707 -0.13 -14.64 -16.60
N TRP A 708 -1.40 -14.26 -16.43
CA TRP A 708 -2.56 -14.83 -17.09
C TRP A 708 -3.23 -13.78 -17.99
N LEU A 709 -3.68 -14.21 -19.16
CA LEU A 709 -4.65 -13.51 -20.00
C LEU A 709 -5.80 -14.46 -20.32
N GLY A 710 -7.02 -13.96 -20.26
CA GLY A 710 -8.22 -14.75 -20.55
C GLY A 710 -9.46 -13.88 -20.58
N ARG A 711 -10.65 -14.48 -20.57
CA ARG A 711 -11.93 -13.76 -20.54
C ARG A 711 -12.77 -14.20 -19.37
N ASP A 712 -13.46 -13.26 -18.71
CA ASP A 712 -14.34 -13.55 -17.57
C ASP A 712 -15.49 -14.50 -17.97
N ASP A 713 -15.99 -14.41 -19.20
CA ASP A 713 -17.01 -15.31 -19.77
C ASP A 713 -16.49 -16.70 -20.22
N ASN A 714 -15.23 -17.02 -19.92
CA ASN A 714 -14.55 -18.29 -20.24
C ASN A 714 -14.57 -18.70 -21.73
N LYS A 715 -14.87 -17.77 -22.65
CA LYS A 715 -14.82 -18.04 -24.11
C LYS A 715 -13.36 -18.06 -24.63
N PRO A 716 -13.09 -18.73 -25.75
CA PRO A 716 -11.79 -18.73 -26.43
C PRO A 716 -11.22 -17.32 -26.69
N THR A 717 -9.91 -17.15 -26.48
CA THR A 717 -9.16 -15.94 -26.84
C THR A 717 -8.35 -16.08 -28.12
N LYS A 718 -8.17 -17.30 -28.64
CA LYS A 718 -7.19 -17.63 -29.71
C LYS A 718 -5.72 -17.30 -29.33
N LEU A 719 -5.44 -16.89 -28.09
CA LEU A 719 -4.09 -16.61 -27.59
C LEU A 719 -3.51 -17.86 -26.91
N THR A 720 -2.32 -18.25 -27.31
CA THR A 720 -1.49 -19.25 -26.62
C THR A 720 -0.64 -18.57 -25.56
N GLY A 721 0.03 -19.31 -24.68
CA GLY A 721 1.00 -18.76 -23.73
C GLY A 721 2.10 -17.95 -24.43
N SER A 722 2.55 -18.40 -25.61
CA SER A 722 3.60 -17.76 -26.42
C SER A 722 3.13 -16.54 -27.25
N SER A 723 1.83 -16.41 -27.52
CA SER A 723 1.26 -15.27 -28.27
C SER A 723 0.53 -14.25 -27.39
N GLY A 724 0.06 -14.64 -26.21
CA GLY A 724 -0.54 -13.76 -25.21
C GLY A 724 0.42 -13.40 -24.07
N ALA A 725 0.33 -14.09 -22.94
CA ALA A 725 1.00 -13.72 -21.68
C ALA A 725 2.53 -13.50 -21.79
N LEU A 726 3.24 -14.30 -22.60
CA LEU A 726 4.67 -14.12 -22.87
C LEU A 726 5.00 -12.73 -23.46
N ARG A 727 4.07 -12.12 -24.20
CA ARG A 727 4.25 -10.78 -24.81
C ARG A 727 4.06 -9.65 -23.81
N VAL A 728 3.32 -9.88 -22.72
CA VAL A 728 3.25 -8.99 -21.56
C VAL A 728 4.53 -9.10 -20.72
N TYR A 729 5.00 -10.33 -20.48
CA TYR A 729 6.25 -10.57 -19.75
C TYR A 729 7.48 -9.96 -20.44
N ALA A 730 7.58 -10.09 -21.77
CA ALA A 730 8.67 -9.49 -22.54
C ALA A 730 8.66 -7.95 -22.48
N ASP A 731 7.49 -7.32 -22.45
CA ASP A 731 7.36 -5.87 -22.28
C ASP A 731 7.71 -5.43 -20.85
N TYR A 732 7.33 -6.21 -19.84
CA TYR A 732 7.69 -5.98 -18.44
C TYR A 732 9.21 -6.03 -18.24
N LEU A 733 9.88 -7.09 -18.73
CA LEU A 733 11.33 -7.21 -18.66
C LEU A 733 12.07 -6.10 -19.42
N LYS A 734 11.49 -5.58 -20.52
CA LYS A 734 12.08 -4.46 -21.27
C LYS A 734 12.16 -3.18 -20.44
N GLN A 735 11.28 -2.98 -19.45
CA GLN A 735 11.29 -1.79 -18.59
C GLN A 735 11.97 -2.05 -17.23
N ARG A 736 11.69 -3.20 -16.58
CA ARG A 736 12.32 -3.55 -15.28
C ARG A 736 13.83 -3.74 -15.41
N THR A 737 14.27 -4.26 -16.58
CA THR A 737 15.55 -4.93 -16.82
C THR A 737 15.68 -6.20 -15.95
N PRO A 738 15.82 -7.40 -16.55
CA PRO A 738 15.95 -8.63 -15.77
C PRO A 738 17.29 -8.72 -15.05
N GLU A 739 17.34 -9.49 -13.96
CA GLU A 739 18.59 -9.92 -13.32
C GLU A 739 19.00 -11.31 -13.82
N GLN A 740 20.31 -11.58 -13.88
CA GLN A 740 20.80 -12.84 -14.45
C GLN A 740 20.42 -14.03 -13.56
N LEU A 741 19.73 -15.03 -14.13
CA LEU A 741 19.35 -16.25 -13.42
C LEU A 741 20.57 -17.18 -13.26
N LEU A 742 21.40 -16.87 -12.26
CA LEU A 742 22.45 -17.74 -11.76
C LEU A 742 21.84 -18.95 -11.05
N LEU A 743 22.36 -20.13 -11.38
CA LEU A 743 22.02 -21.40 -10.76
C LEU A 743 23.30 -22.04 -10.20
N PRO A 744 23.69 -21.76 -8.94
CA PRO A 744 24.82 -22.42 -8.28
C PRO A 744 24.62 -23.94 -8.30
N TRP A 745 25.66 -24.71 -8.64
CA TRP A 745 25.55 -26.17 -8.75
C TRP A 745 25.39 -26.80 -7.36
N PRO A 746 24.35 -27.62 -7.13
CA PRO A 746 24.17 -28.32 -5.86
C PRO A 746 25.08 -29.55 -5.77
N THR A 747 25.41 -29.95 -4.54
CA THR A 747 26.24 -31.13 -4.26
C THR A 747 25.63 -32.38 -4.89
N GLY A 748 26.46 -33.24 -5.50
CA GLY A 748 26.00 -34.46 -6.17
C GLY A 748 25.42 -34.27 -7.58
N VAL A 749 25.35 -33.05 -8.13
CA VAL A 749 25.07 -32.85 -9.57
C VAL A 749 26.36 -32.70 -10.35
N ALA A 750 26.58 -33.61 -11.30
CA ALA A 750 27.72 -33.63 -12.21
C ALA A 750 27.29 -33.24 -13.64
N THR A 751 28.25 -32.96 -14.52
CA THR A 751 27.99 -32.91 -15.97
C THR A 751 28.31 -34.26 -16.59
N ALA A 752 27.35 -34.84 -17.32
CA ALA A 752 27.56 -36.03 -18.13
C ALA A 752 27.48 -35.67 -19.63
N SER A 753 28.28 -36.38 -20.42
CA SER A 753 28.28 -36.29 -21.89
C SER A 753 27.38 -37.38 -22.47
N PHE A 754 26.68 -37.05 -23.57
CA PHE A 754 25.78 -37.96 -24.27
C PHE A 754 25.97 -37.84 -25.78
N THR A 755 25.78 -38.96 -26.49
CA THR A 755 25.67 -39.00 -27.95
C THR A 755 24.22 -39.25 -28.34
N ARG A 756 23.81 -38.69 -29.48
CA ARG A 756 22.41 -38.73 -29.92
C ARG A 756 22.21 -39.80 -30.98
N THR A 757 21.25 -40.69 -30.75
CA THR A 757 20.90 -41.77 -31.68
C THR A 757 20.15 -41.24 -32.91
N SER A 758 20.05 -42.06 -33.96
CA SER A 758 19.23 -41.84 -35.15
C SER A 758 17.78 -41.45 -34.80
N ASP A 759 17.21 -42.17 -33.84
CA ASP A 759 15.80 -42.10 -33.44
C ASP A 759 15.52 -40.95 -32.46
N GLY A 760 16.58 -40.30 -31.98
CA GLY A 760 16.53 -39.01 -31.30
C GLY A 760 16.79 -39.05 -29.80
N ALA A 761 16.96 -40.24 -29.22
CA ALA A 761 17.35 -40.50 -27.84
C ALA A 761 18.78 -40.04 -27.51
N LEU A 762 19.16 -40.09 -26.23
CA LEU A 762 20.50 -39.78 -25.75
C LEU A 762 21.07 -40.95 -24.95
N GLU A 763 22.20 -41.47 -25.42
CA GLU A 763 22.96 -42.54 -24.78
C GLU A 763 24.20 -41.96 -24.09
N LEU A 764 24.56 -42.52 -22.94
CA LEU A 764 25.70 -42.04 -22.14
C LEU A 764 27.01 -42.33 -22.89
N ASP A 765 27.72 -41.28 -23.29
CA ASP A 765 28.96 -41.35 -24.05
C ASP A 765 29.89 -40.26 -23.52
N CYS A 766 30.99 -40.67 -22.88
CA CYS A 766 31.91 -39.76 -22.19
C CYS A 766 32.56 -38.72 -23.12
N ASP A 767 32.80 -39.07 -24.39
CA ASP A 767 33.32 -38.17 -25.43
C ASP A 767 32.18 -37.49 -26.23
N GLY A 768 30.92 -37.75 -25.87
CA GLY A 768 29.71 -37.30 -26.58
C GLY A 768 29.45 -35.78 -26.55
N ALA A 769 28.86 -35.28 -27.64
CA ALA A 769 28.70 -33.85 -27.88
C ALA A 769 27.60 -33.17 -27.03
N VAL A 770 26.59 -33.91 -26.56
CA VAL A 770 25.44 -33.35 -25.82
C VAL A 770 25.72 -33.41 -24.33
N LYS A 771 26.15 -32.28 -23.74
CA LYS A 771 26.43 -32.19 -22.31
C LYS A 771 25.19 -31.78 -21.52
N LEU A 772 24.82 -32.58 -20.52
CA LEU A 772 23.68 -32.34 -19.63
C LEU A 772 24.09 -32.52 -18.16
N PRO A 773 23.52 -31.73 -17.24
CA PRO A 773 23.68 -32.00 -15.82
C PRO A 773 22.84 -33.22 -15.40
N VAL A 774 23.39 -34.03 -14.51
CA VAL A 774 22.79 -35.25 -13.97
C VAL A 774 23.06 -35.31 -12.47
N TRP A 775 22.09 -35.75 -11.67
CA TRP A 775 22.28 -36.06 -10.26
C TRP A 775 22.96 -37.43 -10.16
N ASP A 776 24.25 -37.43 -9.81
CA ASP A 776 25.13 -38.59 -9.71
C ASP A 776 25.49 -38.82 -8.24
N GLU A 777 24.51 -39.30 -7.46
CA GLU A 777 24.57 -39.42 -5.99
C GLU A 777 25.86 -40.05 -5.46
N ASN A 778 26.36 -41.07 -6.16
CA ASN A 778 27.52 -41.87 -5.78
C ASN A 778 28.80 -41.49 -6.54
N GLY A 779 28.75 -40.50 -7.44
CA GLY A 779 29.83 -40.16 -8.36
C GLY A 779 30.15 -41.27 -9.38
N ASN A 780 29.20 -42.17 -9.65
CA ASN A 780 29.39 -43.36 -10.46
C ASN A 780 29.51 -43.02 -11.95
N ILE A 781 28.73 -42.07 -12.45
CA ILE A 781 28.81 -41.60 -13.85
C ILE A 781 30.16 -40.92 -14.07
N LYS A 782 30.57 -40.06 -13.12
CA LYS A 782 31.88 -39.40 -13.17
C LYS A 782 33.03 -40.42 -13.17
N LYS A 783 33.08 -41.33 -12.19
CA LYS A 783 34.09 -42.41 -12.10
C LYS A 783 34.10 -43.32 -13.33
N GLY A 784 32.92 -43.61 -13.90
CA GLY A 784 32.77 -44.44 -15.10
C GLY A 784 33.34 -43.79 -16.37
N CYS A 785 33.33 -42.45 -16.46
CA CYS A 785 34.00 -41.73 -17.55
C CYS A 785 35.48 -41.44 -17.27
N GLU A 786 35.89 -41.26 -16.02
CA GLU A 786 37.31 -41.08 -15.65
C GLU A 786 38.12 -42.38 -15.77
N SER A 787 37.47 -43.55 -15.65
CA SER A 787 38.12 -44.87 -15.76
C SER A 787 38.16 -45.45 -17.18
N GLN A 788 37.48 -44.84 -18.16
CA GLN A 788 37.56 -45.27 -19.57
C GLN A 788 38.74 -44.59 -20.29
N PRO A 789 39.61 -45.33 -21.00
CA PRO A 789 40.59 -44.72 -21.88
C PRO A 789 39.86 -44.01 -23.03
N LYS A 790 40.07 -42.68 -23.12
CA LYS A 790 39.46 -41.76 -24.11
C LYS A 790 39.39 -42.39 -25.50
N GLN A 791 38.26 -42.26 -26.20
CA GLN A 791 37.98 -43.07 -27.39
C GLN A 791 38.98 -42.91 -28.55
N TRP A 792 39.69 -41.78 -28.67
CA TRP A 792 40.78 -41.63 -29.66
C TRP A 792 41.83 -42.75 -29.54
N LEU A 793 42.10 -43.20 -28.32
CA LEU A 793 43.08 -44.23 -28.00
C LEU A 793 42.57 -45.64 -28.39
N LYS A 794 41.25 -45.86 -28.36
CA LYS A 794 40.61 -47.06 -28.95
C LYS A 794 40.60 -47.00 -30.48
N LYS A 795 40.31 -45.82 -31.06
CA LYS A 795 40.30 -45.60 -32.52
C LYS A 795 41.69 -45.72 -33.17
N LEU A 796 42.77 -45.59 -32.40
CA LEU A 796 44.14 -45.90 -32.84
C LEU A 796 44.42 -47.41 -33.00
N PHE A 797 43.63 -48.27 -32.36
CA PHE A 797 43.76 -49.74 -32.41
C PHE A 797 42.56 -50.42 -33.09
N GLN A 798 41.81 -49.67 -33.91
CA GLN A 798 40.81 -50.18 -34.84
C GLN A 798 41.24 -49.83 -36.26
N TRP A 799 41.97 -50.75 -36.87
CA TRP A 799 42.39 -50.79 -38.27
C TRP A 799 41.87 -52.09 -38.89
#